data_AF-A0A5C7QEX2-F1
#
_entry.id   AF-A0A5C7QEX2-F1
#
_cell.length_a   1.000
_cell.length_b   1.000
_cell.length_c   1.000
_cell.angle_alpha   90.00
_cell.angle_beta   90.00
_cell.angle_gamma   90.00
#
_symmetry.space_group_name_H-M   'P 1'
#
loop_
_entity.id
_entity.type
_entity.pdbx_description
1 polymer ?
#
loop_
_entity_poly.entity_id
_entity_poly.type
_entity_poly.pdbx_seq_one_letter_code
_entity_poly.pdbx_strand_id
1 'polypeptide(L)'
;MIRPAPSRDAAAPRARRLMFVVNNAAFFESHRLPVAQAAMARGWQVSLCTGQEASPTLAAGALPRLARSGIAHTRLAFRSAGMNPLVELLGLWQLVRQMRRERPDVVHCASPKGVLYGALAARLAGVPALVIAVSGVGYAFTDGADPSGLRSVLRSFIAPLSAWAWGHANKRVIVQNRHDRNEVRKRGWAATDEVRLLPGSGVRLDHFVDLPVEQRPNVVVLPARLLADKGVLEFVQAARELRAVLPSWRFVLVGTADYDNPSAVACADVERWVAEGVVQWWGHREDMPAVYAQARIVCLPSYREGMPRSLLEAAAAACAVVTTDVPGCRDAIVDGHTGVLVPPRNAAALARALQALCLDEQRIDRFARAGRAHAQQHFDLQAVVERTLDLYGELVVPTSSSRLALIQLNEIDFDIVRHYLARMHLPRFKRLLSGSMTRTRAESEYDLLEPWIQWPSVYTGLDAKAHGLRRLGDAVGHAAPQIFETLEQHGLRVGCISPINAENRLCRPAYFIPDPWTATRSDGSAWSRRLAEAVTQVVNDNAKGDARGRSLAILALAIARFSRLRHWLEYARLALGARGRPWRKALLLDLLLADLHHALGRSSRPSFATLFLNAGAHIQHHYLLSSPVVRASAKNPSGYVRAGEDPMADMLRLYDRLLGSLLDQPGQDWIVATGLSQRPCESQAFYWRLREHESFLRRAGIGFVRVRPRMSRDFLIECANETQAREAEIVLSQMRVEPGRERLFGEVDNRGASVFVTLTHAGPVDASHHVALDGRPTPLLPEVALVALKNGRHESEGHACFSPGVWPLAPPDGAHVRQLHQTIRSHFGLAPQSADLHRAVTSDPRIEEAQHA
;
A
#
# COMPACT_ATOMS: atom_id res chain seq x y z
N MET A 1 -34.10 -26.41 -33.26
CA MET A 1 -34.08 -24.97 -32.91
C MET A 1 -33.80 -24.85 -31.42
N ILE A 2 -32.53 -24.63 -31.05
CA ILE A 2 -32.09 -24.52 -29.66
C ILE A 2 -32.14 -23.03 -29.31
N ARG A 3 -32.94 -22.67 -28.30
CA ARG A 3 -33.04 -21.29 -27.78
C ARG A 3 -31.64 -20.75 -27.44
N PRO A 4 -31.29 -19.50 -27.81
CA PRO A 4 -30.04 -18.91 -27.41
C PRO A 4 -30.01 -18.78 -25.88
N ALA A 5 -28.88 -19.16 -25.28
CA ALA A 5 -28.62 -18.95 -23.87
C ALA A 5 -28.73 -17.45 -23.52
N PRO A 6 -29.30 -17.08 -22.36
CA PRO A 6 -29.50 -15.69 -22.01
C PRO A 6 -28.16 -14.96 -21.98
N SER A 7 -28.10 -13.81 -22.66
CA SER A 7 -27.03 -12.84 -22.50
C SER A 7 -26.83 -12.58 -21.01
N ARG A 8 -25.59 -12.69 -20.52
CA ARG A 8 -25.25 -12.29 -19.16
C ARG A 8 -25.55 -10.79 -19.02
N ASP A 9 -26.68 -10.47 -18.43
CA ASP A 9 -26.90 -9.16 -17.82
C ASP A 9 -25.67 -8.83 -16.97
N ALA A 10 -25.08 -7.67 -17.22
CA ALA A 10 -24.05 -7.11 -16.36
C ALA A 10 -24.60 -7.10 -14.93
N ALA A 11 -24.04 -7.95 -14.07
CA ALA A 11 -24.44 -8.00 -12.67
C ALA A 11 -24.42 -6.58 -12.10
N ALA A 12 -25.58 -6.12 -11.61
CA ALA A 12 -25.72 -4.78 -11.06
C ALA A 12 -24.56 -4.47 -10.10
N PRO A 13 -23.89 -3.31 -10.23
CA PRO A 13 -22.72 -3.00 -9.42
C PRO A 13 -23.08 -3.11 -7.93
N ARG A 14 -22.28 -3.88 -7.18
CA ARG A 14 -22.47 -4.03 -5.73
C ARG A 14 -22.51 -2.64 -5.09
N ALA A 15 -23.55 -2.37 -4.29
CA ALA A 15 -23.65 -1.14 -3.51
C ALA A 15 -22.35 -0.91 -2.71
N ARG A 16 -21.78 0.30 -2.86
CA ARG A 16 -20.55 0.70 -2.17
C ARG A 16 -20.80 0.74 -0.66
N ARG A 17 -19.82 0.29 0.13
CA ARG A 17 -19.93 0.20 1.59
C ARG A 17 -19.10 1.29 2.28
N LEU A 18 -19.74 2.05 3.16
CA LEU A 18 -19.11 3.08 3.99
C LEU A 18 -19.25 2.70 5.45
N MET A 19 -18.14 2.64 6.19
CA MET A 19 -18.14 2.38 7.63
C MET A 19 -17.66 3.60 8.40
N PHE A 20 -18.44 4.07 9.36
CA PHE A 20 -18.01 5.08 10.32
C PHE A 20 -17.41 4.44 11.56
N VAL A 21 -16.32 5.02 12.06
CA VAL A 21 -15.70 4.63 13.33
C VAL A 21 -15.58 5.86 14.22
N VAL A 22 -16.30 5.88 15.34
CA VAL A 22 -16.30 7.00 16.30
C VAL A 22 -16.24 6.50 17.74
N ASN A 23 -16.07 7.41 18.71
CA ASN A 23 -16.00 7.04 20.13
C ASN A 23 -17.35 6.62 20.72
N ASN A 24 -18.44 7.34 20.43
CA ASN A 24 -19.78 7.10 21.00
C ASN A 24 -20.90 7.52 20.03
N ALA A 25 -22.14 7.07 20.28
CA ALA A 25 -23.27 7.29 19.40
C ALA A 25 -23.73 8.75 19.33
N ALA A 26 -23.78 9.45 20.46
CA ALA A 26 -24.23 10.85 20.53
C ALA A 26 -23.35 11.80 19.69
N PHE A 27 -22.04 11.56 19.65
CA PHE A 27 -21.13 12.30 18.76
C PHE A 27 -21.43 12.03 17.29
N PHE A 28 -21.70 10.78 16.91
CA PHE A 28 -22.05 10.44 15.54
C PHE A 28 -23.34 11.12 15.10
N GLU A 29 -24.38 11.05 15.93
CA GLU A 29 -25.67 11.68 15.68
C GLU A 29 -25.52 13.18 15.37
N SER A 30 -24.84 13.91 16.25
CA SER A 30 -24.72 15.37 16.15
C SER A 30 -23.81 15.85 15.02
N HIS A 31 -22.80 15.08 14.60
CA HIS A 31 -21.75 15.55 13.67
C HIS A 31 -21.68 14.81 12.34
N ARG A 32 -22.20 13.58 12.24
CA ARG A 32 -21.95 12.68 11.10
C ARG A 32 -23.19 12.00 10.56
N LEU A 33 -24.29 11.94 11.30
CA LEU A 33 -25.55 11.38 10.82
C LEU A 33 -26.05 12.04 9.51
N PRO A 34 -25.98 13.38 9.31
CA PRO A 34 -26.37 13.98 8.03
C PRO A 34 -25.53 13.47 6.85
N VAL A 35 -24.22 13.29 7.03
CA VAL A 35 -23.33 12.74 6.01
C VAL A 35 -23.69 11.28 5.71
N ALA A 36 -23.98 10.49 6.75
CA ALA A 36 -24.38 9.09 6.61
C ALA A 36 -25.71 8.95 5.86
N GLN A 37 -26.71 9.76 6.21
CA GLN A 37 -28.02 9.78 5.54
C GLN A 37 -27.90 10.19 4.08
N ALA A 38 -27.12 11.22 3.78
CA ALA A 38 -26.87 11.64 2.41
C ALA A 38 -26.08 10.60 1.60
N ALA A 39 -25.15 9.87 2.23
CA ALA A 39 -24.47 8.74 1.60
C ALA A 39 -25.46 7.60 1.29
N MET A 40 -26.35 7.26 2.22
CA MET A 40 -27.41 6.26 2.00
C MET A 40 -28.34 6.67 0.86
N ALA A 41 -28.72 7.95 0.78
CA ALA A 41 -29.52 8.49 -0.32
C ALA A 41 -28.80 8.37 -1.68
N ARG A 42 -27.45 8.37 -1.69
CA ARG A 42 -26.62 8.11 -2.88
C ARG A 42 -26.30 6.62 -3.09
N GLY A 43 -27.05 5.72 -2.47
CA GLY A 43 -26.94 4.27 -2.68
C GLY A 43 -25.81 3.58 -1.92
N TRP A 44 -25.16 4.25 -0.95
CA TRP A 44 -24.17 3.60 -0.11
C TRP A 44 -24.82 2.75 0.97
N GLN A 45 -24.26 1.57 1.21
CA GLN A 45 -24.54 0.78 2.41
C GLN A 45 -23.69 1.33 3.56
N VAL A 46 -24.33 1.90 4.57
CA VAL A 46 -23.64 2.55 5.70
C VAL A 46 -23.71 1.69 6.95
N SER A 47 -22.57 1.54 7.62
CA SER A 47 -22.45 0.93 8.96
C SER A 47 -21.69 1.84 9.92
N LEU A 48 -21.90 1.60 11.22
CA LEU A 48 -21.33 2.39 12.30
C LEU A 48 -20.72 1.48 13.36
N CYS A 49 -19.46 1.75 13.72
CA CYS A 49 -18.80 1.19 14.88
C CYS A 49 -18.55 2.29 15.92
N THR A 50 -19.01 2.07 17.15
CA THR A 50 -18.76 2.98 18.29
C THR A 50 -18.06 2.24 19.43
N GLY A 51 -17.38 2.98 20.30
CA GLY A 51 -17.04 2.51 21.64
C GLY A 51 -18.24 2.53 22.58
N GLN A 52 -17.96 2.45 23.88
CA GLN A 52 -18.91 2.59 24.98
C GLN A 52 -19.28 4.07 25.20
N GLU A 53 -20.52 4.28 25.62
CA GLU A 53 -21.11 5.60 25.82
C GLU A 53 -20.43 6.37 26.98
N ALA A 54 -20.36 7.69 26.84
CA ALA A 54 -19.68 8.57 27.80
C ALA A 54 -20.62 9.24 28.82
N SER A 55 -21.92 9.26 28.54
CA SER A 55 -22.98 9.75 29.43
C SER A 55 -24.24 8.91 29.17
N PRO A 56 -24.87 8.35 30.22
CA PRO A 56 -26.14 7.63 30.09
C PRO A 56 -27.26 8.53 29.54
N THR A 57 -27.32 9.79 29.98
CA THR A 57 -28.32 10.76 29.51
C THR A 57 -28.23 10.98 28.01
N LEU A 58 -27.03 11.21 27.47
CA LEU A 58 -26.85 11.40 26.03
C LEU A 58 -27.14 10.10 25.23
N ALA A 59 -26.77 8.95 25.78
CA ALA A 59 -27.02 7.67 25.13
C ALA A 59 -28.52 7.36 25.02
N ALA A 60 -29.30 7.70 26.04
CA ALA A 60 -30.74 7.49 26.08
C ALA A 60 -31.47 8.23 24.94
N GLY A 61 -31.00 9.42 24.56
CA GLY A 61 -31.53 10.16 23.41
C GLY A 61 -30.99 9.66 22.06
N ALA A 62 -29.68 9.40 21.96
CA ALA A 62 -29.03 9.13 20.68
C ALA A 62 -29.29 7.72 20.13
N LEU A 63 -29.32 6.69 20.98
CA LEU A 63 -29.47 5.30 20.53
C LEU A 63 -30.82 5.00 19.85
N PRO A 64 -31.97 5.48 20.36
CA PRO A 64 -33.25 5.30 19.67
C PRO A 64 -33.30 6.00 18.31
N ARG A 65 -32.74 7.22 18.20
CA ARG A 65 -32.69 7.97 16.93
C ARG A 65 -31.78 7.27 15.91
N LEU A 66 -30.66 6.73 16.36
CA LEU A 66 -29.77 5.91 15.53
C LEU A 66 -30.47 4.62 15.05
N ALA A 67 -31.21 3.93 15.92
CA ALA A 67 -31.95 2.73 15.53
C ALA A 67 -32.99 3.00 14.42
N ARG A 68 -33.62 4.19 14.43
CA ARG A 68 -34.56 4.62 13.38
C ARG A 68 -33.89 5.06 12.08
N SER A 69 -32.57 5.30 12.09
CA SER A 69 -31.83 5.78 10.90
C SER A 69 -31.58 4.69 9.85
N GLY A 70 -31.78 3.41 10.19
CA GLY A 70 -31.48 2.28 9.31
C GLY A 70 -29.98 1.94 9.19
N ILE A 71 -29.12 2.59 9.97
CA ILE A 71 -27.67 2.32 9.98
C ILE A 71 -27.37 1.12 10.87
N ALA A 72 -26.64 0.14 10.34
CA ALA A 72 -26.18 -1.00 11.12
C ALA A 72 -25.15 -0.55 12.18
N HIS A 73 -25.50 -0.65 13.46
CA HIS A 73 -24.67 -0.19 14.58
C HIS A 73 -24.02 -1.37 15.33
N THR A 74 -22.69 -1.32 15.49
CA THR A 74 -21.91 -2.26 16.29
C THR A 74 -21.19 -1.51 17.43
N ARG A 75 -21.38 -1.97 18.67
CA ARG A 75 -20.66 -1.46 19.85
C ARG A 75 -19.42 -2.30 20.14
N LEU A 76 -18.31 -1.63 20.41
CA LEU A 76 -16.98 -2.22 20.67
C LEU A 76 -16.58 -2.06 22.13
N ALA A 77 -15.57 -2.80 22.57
CA ALA A 77 -15.08 -2.78 23.95
C ALA A 77 -14.45 -1.43 24.39
N PHE A 78 -14.03 -0.58 23.44
CA PHE A 78 -13.37 0.70 23.74
C PHE A 78 -14.18 1.56 24.70
N ARG A 79 -13.52 2.17 25.70
CA ARG A 79 -14.14 3.17 26.58
C ARG A 79 -13.72 4.57 26.19
N SER A 80 -14.59 5.56 26.38
CA SER A 80 -14.30 6.95 25.98
C SER A 80 -13.09 7.54 26.72
N ALA A 81 -12.91 7.24 28.01
CA ALA A 81 -11.81 7.75 28.85
C ALA A 81 -10.82 6.67 29.37
N GLY A 82 -11.15 5.38 29.29
CA GLY A 82 -10.30 4.30 29.82
C GLY A 82 -9.00 4.09 29.04
N MET A 83 -7.97 3.52 29.68
CA MET A 83 -6.69 3.16 29.04
C MET A 83 -6.27 1.71 29.32
N ASN A 84 -7.20 0.83 29.68
CA ASN A 84 -6.90 -0.56 30.00
C ASN A 84 -6.39 -1.32 28.75
N PRO A 85 -5.13 -1.78 28.70
CA PRO A 85 -4.55 -2.35 27.49
C PRO A 85 -5.30 -3.57 26.94
N LEU A 86 -5.82 -4.45 27.80
CA LEU A 86 -6.54 -5.66 27.38
C LEU A 86 -7.88 -5.32 26.72
N VAL A 87 -8.60 -4.34 27.28
CA VAL A 87 -9.87 -3.84 26.73
C VAL A 87 -9.63 -3.13 25.40
N GLU A 88 -8.56 -2.33 25.28
CA GLU A 88 -8.19 -1.65 24.04
C GLU A 88 -7.78 -2.66 22.95
N LEU A 89 -6.99 -3.69 23.29
CA LEU A 89 -6.62 -4.76 22.35
C LEU A 89 -7.84 -5.57 21.88
N LEU A 90 -8.76 -5.91 22.80
CA LEU A 90 -10.01 -6.58 22.45
C LEU A 90 -10.85 -5.73 21.51
N GLY A 91 -11.03 -4.45 21.81
CA GLY A 91 -11.77 -3.51 20.96
C GLY A 91 -11.15 -3.38 19.56
N LEU A 92 -9.81 -3.32 19.47
CA LEU A 92 -9.10 -3.27 18.20
C LEU A 92 -9.30 -4.55 17.39
N TRP A 93 -9.19 -5.72 18.04
CA TRP A 93 -9.45 -7.00 17.39
C TRP A 93 -10.90 -7.10 16.88
N GLN A 94 -11.88 -6.66 17.69
CA GLN A 94 -13.30 -6.61 17.29
C GLN A 94 -13.49 -5.72 16.05
N LEU A 95 -12.85 -4.55 16.02
CA LEU A 95 -12.93 -3.62 14.90
C LEU A 95 -12.30 -4.21 13.62
N VAL A 96 -11.11 -4.80 13.71
CA VAL A 96 -10.45 -5.49 12.57
C VAL A 96 -11.33 -6.62 12.04
N ARG A 97 -11.93 -7.42 12.94
CA ARG A 97 -12.84 -8.51 12.56
C ARG A 97 -14.08 -7.97 11.85
N GLN A 98 -14.66 -6.88 12.34
CA GLN A 98 -15.83 -6.25 11.72
C GLN A 98 -15.50 -5.72 10.32
N MET A 99 -14.39 -4.99 10.16
CA MET A 99 -13.95 -4.49 8.85
C MET A 99 -13.68 -5.64 7.85
N ARG A 100 -13.07 -6.74 8.30
CA ARG A 100 -12.86 -7.93 7.44
C ARG A 100 -14.15 -8.63 7.05
N ARG A 101 -15.15 -8.65 7.94
CA ARG A 101 -16.47 -9.22 7.71
C ARG A 101 -17.29 -8.39 6.73
N GLU A 102 -17.40 -7.09 6.97
CA GLU A 102 -18.23 -6.19 6.16
C GLU A 102 -17.55 -5.77 4.86
N ARG A 103 -16.22 -5.78 4.80
CA ARG A 103 -15.42 -5.33 3.65
C ARG A 103 -15.89 -3.95 3.16
N PRO A 104 -15.76 -2.90 4.00
CA PRO A 104 -16.09 -1.54 3.60
C PRO A 104 -15.16 -1.08 2.48
N ASP A 105 -15.70 -0.31 1.55
CA ASP A 105 -14.94 0.33 0.47
C ASP A 105 -14.25 1.59 0.99
N VAL A 106 -14.90 2.32 1.91
CA VAL A 106 -14.35 3.47 2.64
C VAL A 106 -14.60 3.30 4.13
N VAL A 107 -13.59 3.62 4.95
CA VAL A 107 -13.77 3.83 6.40
C VAL A 107 -13.60 5.32 6.71
N HIS A 108 -14.58 5.92 7.38
CA HIS A 108 -14.51 7.29 7.91
C HIS A 108 -14.30 7.23 9.43
N CYS A 109 -13.09 7.57 9.86
CA CYS A 109 -12.74 7.67 11.26
C CYS A 109 -12.91 9.10 11.75
N ALA A 110 -13.64 9.29 12.84
CA ALA A 110 -13.72 10.57 13.55
C ALA A 110 -13.53 10.35 15.05
N SER A 111 -13.30 11.43 15.80
CA SER A 111 -12.88 11.43 17.22
C SER A 111 -11.45 10.88 17.46
N PRO A 112 -10.73 11.29 18.53
CA PRO A 112 -9.33 10.89 18.72
C PRO A 112 -9.09 9.37 18.74
N LYS A 113 -9.88 8.61 19.52
CA LYS A 113 -9.77 7.14 19.58
C LYS A 113 -10.26 6.48 18.29
N GLY A 114 -11.34 6.98 17.70
CA GLY A 114 -11.85 6.47 16.42
C GLY A 114 -10.84 6.66 15.29
N VAL A 115 -10.14 7.80 15.25
CA VAL A 115 -9.03 8.06 14.32
C VAL A 115 -7.87 7.09 14.57
N LEU A 116 -7.39 6.97 15.80
CA LEU A 116 -6.24 6.10 16.11
C LEU A 116 -6.54 4.62 15.81
N TYR A 117 -7.57 4.06 16.45
CA TYR A 117 -7.90 2.64 16.32
C TYR A 117 -8.54 2.31 14.98
N GLY A 118 -9.34 3.21 14.42
CA GLY A 118 -9.95 3.02 13.10
C GLY A 118 -8.91 3.04 11.98
N ALA A 119 -7.94 3.95 12.00
CA ALA A 119 -6.86 3.95 11.02
C ALA A 119 -5.97 2.69 11.15
N LEU A 120 -5.61 2.30 12.38
CA LEU A 120 -4.87 1.06 12.66
C LEU A 120 -5.64 -0.17 12.15
N ALA A 121 -6.92 -0.28 12.49
CA ALA A 121 -7.77 -1.40 12.07
C ALA A 121 -7.96 -1.44 10.55
N ALA A 122 -8.15 -0.30 9.89
CA ALA A 122 -8.32 -0.21 8.45
C ALA A 122 -7.10 -0.76 7.70
N ARG A 123 -5.89 -0.45 8.19
CA ARG A 123 -4.64 -1.02 7.64
C ARG A 123 -4.55 -2.53 7.85
N LEU A 124 -4.83 -3.01 9.06
CA LEU A 124 -4.79 -4.44 9.39
C LEU A 124 -5.86 -5.27 8.66
N ALA A 125 -7.00 -4.64 8.34
CA ALA A 125 -8.07 -5.24 7.57
C ALA A 125 -7.86 -5.12 6.05
N GLY A 126 -6.95 -4.27 5.58
CA GLY A 126 -6.71 -4.01 4.17
C GLY A 126 -7.89 -3.31 3.51
N VAL A 127 -8.45 -2.30 4.18
CA VAL A 127 -9.54 -1.46 3.66
C VAL A 127 -9.03 -0.64 2.45
N PRO A 128 -9.80 -0.47 1.37
CA PRO A 128 -9.33 0.22 0.17
C PRO A 128 -9.10 1.72 0.33
N ALA A 129 -9.89 2.40 1.16
CA ALA A 129 -9.82 3.85 1.34
C ALA A 129 -10.13 4.27 2.79
N LEU A 130 -9.46 5.34 3.22
CA LEU A 130 -9.55 5.85 4.59
C LEU A 130 -9.77 7.36 4.62
N VAL A 131 -10.79 7.81 5.36
CA VAL A 131 -11.01 9.21 5.70
C VAL A 131 -10.72 9.40 7.19
N ILE A 132 -9.81 10.33 7.49
CA ILE A 132 -9.45 10.71 8.86
C ILE A 132 -10.00 12.10 9.13
N ALA A 133 -11.02 12.21 9.97
CA ALA A 133 -11.59 13.49 10.37
C ALA A 133 -11.07 13.92 11.74
N VAL A 134 -10.22 14.95 11.73
CA VAL A 134 -9.61 15.56 12.91
C VAL A 134 -10.46 16.75 13.35
N SER A 135 -11.11 16.61 14.50
CA SER A 135 -11.93 17.68 15.12
C SER A 135 -11.13 18.40 16.21
N GLY A 136 -9.95 18.93 15.86
CA GLY A 136 -8.94 19.42 16.79
C GLY A 136 -7.79 18.43 16.93
N VAL A 137 -6.58 18.81 16.53
CA VAL A 137 -5.37 17.97 16.69
C VAL A 137 -5.08 17.69 18.18
N GLY A 138 -5.58 18.56 19.06
CA GLY A 138 -5.64 18.35 20.50
C GLY A 138 -4.26 18.32 21.17
N TYR A 139 -4.22 18.76 22.42
CA TYR A 139 -2.97 18.87 23.18
C TYR A 139 -2.26 17.53 23.46
N ALA A 140 -2.81 16.40 23.00
CA ALA A 140 -2.17 15.08 23.08
C ALA A 140 -0.79 15.03 22.38
N PHE A 141 -0.47 16.04 21.57
CA PHE A 141 0.79 16.17 20.86
C PHE A 141 1.42 17.58 20.91
N THR A 142 0.91 18.51 21.70
CA THR A 142 1.59 19.80 21.95
C THR A 142 2.34 19.73 23.27
N ASP A 143 3.53 20.33 23.28
CA ASP A 143 4.47 20.27 24.38
C ASP A 143 3.97 21.16 25.53
N GLY A 144 3.88 20.63 26.75
CA GLY A 144 3.44 21.44 27.89
C GLY A 144 2.82 20.72 29.10
N ALA A 145 2.73 19.39 29.11
CA ALA A 145 2.31 18.65 30.31
C ALA A 145 3.32 17.54 30.65
N ASP A 146 4.23 17.89 31.56
CA ASP A 146 5.24 17.06 32.22
C ASP A 146 6.32 16.40 31.31
N PRO A 147 7.51 17.03 31.19
CA PRO A 147 8.66 16.53 30.42
C PRO A 147 9.25 15.21 30.93
N SER A 148 8.86 14.71 32.11
CA SER A 148 9.60 13.66 32.85
C SER A 148 8.77 12.45 33.33
N GLY A 149 7.52 12.29 32.88
CA GLY A 149 6.64 11.21 33.35
C GLY A 149 6.45 9.99 32.42
N LEU A 150 5.73 8.98 32.93
CA LEU A 150 5.21 7.79 32.22
C LEU A 150 4.49 8.14 30.89
N ARG A 151 3.94 9.34 30.78
CA ARG A 151 3.28 9.88 29.57
C ARG A 151 4.26 10.12 28.41
N SER A 152 5.52 10.48 28.69
CA SER A 152 6.57 10.66 27.67
C SER A 152 7.00 9.33 27.04
N VAL A 153 7.11 8.29 27.88
CA VAL A 153 7.36 6.91 27.44
C VAL A 153 6.20 6.39 26.58
N LEU A 154 4.95 6.55 27.04
CA LEU A 154 3.76 6.18 26.25
C LEU A 154 3.70 6.94 24.92
N ARG A 155 4.05 8.23 24.88
CA ARG A 155 4.11 9.05 23.66
C ARG A 155 5.16 8.51 22.67
N SER A 156 6.30 8.02 23.16
CA SER A 156 7.35 7.41 22.33
C SER A 156 6.91 6.11 21.65
N PHE A 157 5.95 5.36 22.23
CA PHE A 157 5.35 4.18 21.58
C PHE A 157 4.13 4.53 20.71
N ILE A 158 3.31 5.49 21.12
CA ILE A 158 2.09 5.89 20.41
C ILE A 158 2.40 6.68 19.13
N ALA A 159 3.45 7.51 19.13
CA ALA A 159 3.85 8.32 17.98
C ALA A 159 4.18 7.49 16.72
N PRO A 160 5.08 6.48 16.77
CA PRO A 160 5.37 5.65 15.60
C PRO A 160 4.17 4.81 15.16
N LEU A 161 3.35 4.33 16.11
CA LEU A 161 2.11 3.62 15.80
C LEU A 161 1.09 4.51 15.09
N SER A 162 0.96 5.76 15.53
CA SER A 162 0.09 6.76 14.91
C SER A 162 0.58 7.12 13.51
N ALA A 163 1.89 7.34 13.33
CA ALA A 163 2.49 7.60 12.03
C ALA A 163 2.26 6.42 11.05
N TRP A 164 2.41 5.19 11.53
CA TRP A 164 2.12 3.99 10.75
C TRP A 164 0.63 3.88 10.40
N ALA A 165 -0.26 4.13 11.36
CA ALA A 165 -1.72 4.10 11.16
C ALA A 165 -2.16 5.14 10.11
N TRP A 166 -1.58 6.33 10.14
CA TRP A 166 -1.87 7.42 9.21
C TRP A 166 -1.18 7.24 7.85
N GLY A 167 -0.20 6.34 7.70
CA GLY A 167 0.47 6.06 6.43
C GLY A 167 -0.37 5.28 5.40
N HIS A 168 -1.70 5.32 5.47
CA HIS A 168 -2.60 4.65 4.51
C HIS A 168 -2.42 5.23 3.10
N ALA A 169 -2.25 4.35 2.09
CA ALA A 169 -1.85 4.76 0.75
C ALA A 169 -2.92 5.56 -0.01
N ASN A 170 -4.20 5.28 0.28
CA ASN A 170 -5.34 5.99 -0.29
C ASN A 170 -6.13 6.64 0.84
N LYS A 171 -5.72 7.85 1.26
CA LYS A 171 -6.35 8.55 2.39
C LYS A 171 -6.70 9.99 2.07
N ARG A 172 -7.67 10.51 2.81
CA ARG A 172 -7.97 11.94 2.94
C ARG A 172 -8.07 12.32 4.40
N VAL A 173 -7.55 13.50 4.74
CA VAL A 173 -7.61 14.06 6.08
C VAL A 173 -8.51 15.29 6.07
N ILE A 174 -9.61 15.23 6.82
CA ILE A 174 -10.51 16.37 7.04
C ILE A 174 -10.06 17.09 8.31
N VAL A 175 -9.78 18.39 8.18
CA VAL A 175 -9.48 19.29 9.31
C VAL A 175 -10.50 20.42 9.34
N GLN A 176 -10.77 20.96 10.52
CA GLN A 176 -11.85 21.95 10.71
C GLN A 176 -11.38 23.40 10.73
N ASN A 177 -10.11 23.64 11.03
CA ASN A 177 -9.54 24.98 11.12
C ASN A 177 -8.15 25.05 10.47
N ARG A 178 -7.66 26.28 10.26
CA ARG A 178 -6.37 26.51 9.60
C ARG A 178 -5.18 26.05 10.45
N HIS A 179 -5.31 26.12 11.77
CA HIS A 179 -4.28 25.71 12.71
C HIS A 179 -3.99 24.20 12.61
N ASP A 180 -5.03 23.37 12.68
CA ASP A 180 -4.95 21.92 12.54
C ASP A 180 -4.38 21.52 11.18
N ARG A 181 -4.76 22.22 10.10
CA ARG A 181 -4.18 22.01 8.77
C ARG A 181 -2.66 22.19 8.78
N ASN A 182 -2.18 23.23 9.43
CA ASN A 182 -0.76 23.54 9.51
C ASN A 182 -0.01 22.53 10.39
N GLU A 183 -0.61 22.09 11.51
CA GLU A 183 -0.03 21.07 12.39
C GLU A 183 0.08 19.69 11.72
N VAL A 184 -0.96 19.25 11.00
CA VAL A 184 -0.95 18.00 10.23
C VAL A 184 0.18 18.01 9.19
N ARG A 185 0.40 19.16 8.53
CA ARG A 185 1.49 19.34 7.55
C ARG A 185 2.86 19.35 8.20
N LYS A 186 3.04 20.15 9.26
CA LYS A 186 4.31 20.29 10.00
C LYS A 186 4.81 18.93 10.52
N ARG A 187 3.90 18.04 10.91
CA ARG A 187 4.22 16.70 11.44
C ARG A 187 4.36 15.61 10.37
N GLY A 188 4.17 15.94 9.09
CA GLY A 188 4.26 14.98 7.99
C GLY A 188 3.18 13.88 8.02
N TRP A 189 2.03 14.14 8.66
CA TRP A 189 0.96 13.15 8.80
C TRP A 189 0.14 12.98 7.51
N ALA A 190 0.11 14.00 6.66
CA ALA A 190 -0.52 13.96 5.35
C ALA A 190 0.13 14.97 4.39
N ALA A 191 0.13 14.64 3.09
CA ALA A 191 0.55 15.53 2.03
C ALA A 191 -0.49 16.64 1.77
N THR A 192 -0.06 17.70 1.09
CA THR A 192 -0.89 18.91 0.85
C THR A 192 -2.21 18.58 0.15
N ASP A 193 -2.18 17.69 -0.83
CA ASP A 193 -3.31 17.22 -1.64
C ASP A 193 -4.19 16.19 -0.92
N GLU A 194 -3.73 15.64 0.20
CA GLU A 194 -4.52 14.72 1.04
C GLU A 194 -5.38 15.45 2.08
N VAL A 195 -5.05 16.71 2.41
CA VAL A 195 -5.74 17.48 3.44
C VAL A 195 -6.88 18.32 2.86
N ARG A 196 -8.04 18.31 3.51
CA ARG A 196 -9.25 19.07 3.15
C ARG A 196 -9.71 19.88 4.36
N LEU A 197 -9.81 21.20 4.17
CA LEU A 197 -10.34 22.10 5.19
C LEU A 197 -11.86 22.18 5.03
N LEU A 198 -12.60 21.60 5.98
CA LEU A 198 -14.06 21.67 6.03
C LEU A 198 -14.46 22.32 7.37
N PRO A 199 -14.96 23.57 7.37
CA PRO A 199 -15.20 24.33 8.60
C PRO A 199 -16.33 23.70 9.43
N GLY A 200 -15.95 22.83 10.38
CA GLY A 200 -16.86 22.17 11.31
C GLY A 200 -17.74 21.09 10.69
N SER A 201 -18.85 20.78 11.39
CA SER A 201 -19.89 19.87 10.92
C SER A 201 -20.97 20.56 10.08
N GLY A 202 -20.90 21.89 9.93
CA GLY A 202 -21.97 22.71 9.41
C GLY A 202 -23.18 22.84 10.36
N VAL A 203 -24.09 23.75 10.01
CA VAL A 203 -25.31 24.09 10.77
C VAL A 203 -26.52 24.20 9.83
N ARG A 204 -27.70 23.83 10.34
CA ARG A 204 -28.99 23.94 9.62
C ARG A 204 -29.62 25.28 9.94
N LEU A 205 -29.50 26.24 9.02
CA LEU A 205 -29.99 27.61 9.20
C LEU A 205 -31.52 27.67 9.35
N ASP A 206 -32.22 26.77 8.67
CA ASP A 206 -33.68 26.65 8.67
C ASP A 206 -34.27 26.16 10.01
N HIS A 207 -33.44 25.58 10.89
CA HIS A 207 -33.87 25.18 12.23
C HIS A 207 -33.92 26.37 13.21
N PHE A 208 -33.29 27.50 12.87
CA PHE A 208 -33.18 28.64 13.78
C PHE A 208 -34.00 29.83 13.28
N VAL A 209 -35.00 30.19 14.08
CA VAL A 209 -35.86 31.35 13.83
C VAL A 209 -35.03 32.63 13.89
N ASP A 210 -35.17 33.47 12.88
CA ASP A 210 -34.54 34.79 12.82
C ASP A 210 -35.36 35.79 13.63
N LEU A 211 -35.28 35.70 14.96
CA LEU A 211 -35.97 36.65 15.83
C LEU A 211 -35.14 37.93 15.98
N PRO A 212 -35.75 39.12 15.79
CA PRO A 212 -35.11 40.39 16.14
C PRO A 212 -34.62 40.39 17.59
N VAL A 213 -33.46 41.02 17.84
CA VAL A 213 -32.81 41.00 19.17
C VAL A 213 -33.71 41.61 20.25
N GLU A 214 -34.53 42.59 19.89
CA GLU A 214 -35.44 43.30 20.79
C GLU A 214 -36.50 42.36 21.38
N GLN A 215 -36.90 41.33 20.64
CA GLN A 215 -37.89 40.34 21.05
C GLN A 215 -37.31 39.25 21.96
N ARG A 216 -35.99 39.23 22.15
CA ARG A 216 -35.30 38.22 22.96
C ARG A 216 -35.07 38.70 24.37
N PRO A 217 -35.18 37.82 25.39
CA PRO A 217 -34.90 38.20 26.76
C PRO A 217 -33.40 38.42 27.00
N ASN A 218 -33.07 39.26 27.98
CA ASN A 218 -31.70 39.55 28.43
C ASN A 218 -31.08 38.32 29.09
N VAL A 219 -30.59 37.38 28.28
CA VAL A 219 -30.01 36.12 28.71
C VAL A 219 -28.67 35.91 28.02
N VAL A 220 -27.66 35.57 28.82
CA VAL A 220 -26.37 35.05 28.39
C VAL A 220 -26.36 33.54 28.66
N VAL A 221 -26.17 32.75 27.61
CA VAL A 221 -26.19 31.29 27.73
C VAL A 221 -24.83 30.66 27.43
N LEU A 222 -24.43 29.68 28.24
CA LEU A 222 -23.29 28.80 27.98
C LEU A 222 -23.81 27.40 27.61
N PRO A 223 -23.92 27.08 26.31
CA PRO A 223 -24.30 25.76 25.82
C PRO A 223 -23.05 24.86 25.68
N ALA A 224 -22.78 24.05 26.70
CA ALA A 224 -21.61 23.18 26.70
C ALA A 224 -21.79 21.94 27.59
N ARG A 225 -20.92 20.95 27.37
CA ARG A 225 -20.65 19.95 28.40
C ARG A 225 -20.09 20.68 29.62
N LEU A 226 -20.60 20.41 30.82
CA LEU A 226 -20.15 21.10 32.03
C LEU A 226 -18.78 20.57 32.50
N LEU A 227 -17.74 20.92 31.73
CA LEU A 227 -16.35 20.58 31.97
C LEU A 227 -15.55 21.85 32.26
N ALA A 228 -14.54 21.76 33.11
CA ALA A 228 -13.64 22.88 33.40
C ALA A 228 -12.97 23.44 32.13
N ASP A 229 -12.64 22.58 31.14
CA ASP A 229 -12.02 23.00 29.88
C ASP A 229 -12.98 23.66 28.87
N LYS A 230 -14.28 23.69 29.18
CA LYS A 230 -15.30 24.49 28.50
C LYS A 230 -15.48 25.88 29.14
N GLY A 231 -14.69 26.18 30.16
CA GLY A 231 -14.66 27.49 30.83
C GLY A 231 -15.88 27.76 31.70
N VAL A 232 -16.52 26.70 32.21
CA VAL A 232 -17.68 26.82 33.11
C VAL A 232 -17.32 27.63 34.36
N LEU A 233 -16.10 27.46 34.89
CA LEU A 233 -15.63 28.17 36.07
C LEU A 233 -15.50 29.68 35.81
N GLU A 234 -14.92 30.06 34.68
CA GLU A 234 -14.78 31.46 34.24
C GLU A 234 -16.14 32.09 33.98
N PHE A 235 -17.07 31.36 33.37
CA PHE A 235 -18.42 31.84 33.13
C PHE A 235 -19.17 32.13 34.43
N VAL A 236 -19.11 31.22 35.40
CA VAL A 236 -19.74 31.39 36.72
C VAL A 236 -19.08 32.55 37.49
N GLN A 237 -17.75 32.67 37.42
CA GLN A 237 -17.04 33.77 38.06
C GLN A 237 -17.41 35.12 37.44
N ALA A 238 -17.48 35.21 36.11
CA ALA A 238 -17.96 36.40 35.42
C ALA A 238 -19.42 36.73 35.76
N ALA A 239 -20.30 35.73 35.83
CA ALA A 239 -21.69 35.92 36.24
C ALA A 239 -21.79 36.47 37.68
N ARG A 240 -20.94 36.00 38.59
CA ARG A 240 -20.89 36.48 39.99
C ARG A 240 -20.50 37.96 40.06
N GLU A 241 -19.50 38.38 39.28
CA GLU A 241 -19.05 39.77 39.20
C GLU A 241 -20.13 40.69 38.58
N LEU A 242 -20.85 40.19 37.57
CA LEU A 242 -21.81 40.99 36.81
C LEU A 242 -23.20 41.06 37.42
N ARG A 243 -23.56 40.14 38.32
CA ARG A 243 -24.91 40.08 38.91
C ARG A 243 -25.35 41.39 39.55
N ALA A 244 -24.45 42.08 40.25
CA ALA A 244 -24.77 43.35 40.89
C ALA A 244 -24.89 44.51 39.89
N VAL A 245 -24.17 44.44 38.76
CA VAL A 245 -24.10 45.52 37.77
C VAL A 245 -25.15 45.36 36.65
N LEU A 246 -25.59 44.13 36.38
CA LEU A 246 -26.55 43.78 35.33
C LEU A 246 -27.74 43.00 35.90
N PRO A 247 -28.55 43.58 36.82
CA PRO A 247 -29.63 42.85 37.49
C PRO A 247 -30.76 42.40 36.54
N SER A 248 -30.88 43.01 35.36
CA SER A 248 -31.86 42.64 34.32
C SER A 248 -31.40 41.47 33.44
N TRP A 249 -30.15 41.01 33.57
CA TRP A 249 -29.58 39.93 32.77
C TRP A 249 -29.51 38.62 33.55
N ARG A 250 -29.83 37.51 32.88
CA ARG A 250 -29.72 36.15 33.43
C ARG A 250 -28.55 35.41 32.81
N PHE A 251 -27.77 34.73 33.64
CA PHE A 251 -26.67 33.87 33.21
C PHE A 251 -27.09 32.41 33.33
N VAL A 252 -26.99 31.65 32.24
CA VAL A 252 -27.62 30.34 32.12
C VAL A 252 -26.61 29.28 31.66
N LEU A 253 -26.53 28.18 32.41
CA LEU A 253 -25.83 26.97 32.01
C LEU A 253 -26.80 26.01 31.31
N VAL A 254 -26.46 25.57 30.09
CA VAL A 254 -27.21 24.55 29.33
C VAL A 254 -26.28 23.39 29.02
N GLY A 255 -26.58 22.23 29.59
CA GLY A 255 -25.75 21.04 29.54
C GLY A 255 -25.88 20.17 30.80
N THR A 256 -25.37 18.95 30.72
CA THR A 256 -25.33 18.01 31.86
C THR A 256 -23.96 18.02 32.55
N ALA A 257 -23.92 17.60 33.81
CA ALA A 257 -22.72 17.42 34.63
C ALA A 257 -22.31 15.93 34.80
N ASP A 258 -23.07 14.99 34.23
CA ASP A 258 -22.93 13.53 34.43
C ASP A 258 -21.86 12.85 33.53
N TYR A 259 -20.76 13.55 33.22
CA TYR A 259 -19.73 13.01 32.34
C TYR A 259 -18.68 12.18 33.08
N ASP A 260 -18.36 11.00 32.55
CA ASP A 260 -17.19 10.20 32.95
C ASP A 260 -15.90 10.87 32.41
N ASN A 261 -15.51 11.98 33.04
CA ASN A 261 -14.35 12.79 32.66
C ASN A 261 -13.69 13.44 33.89
N PRO A 262 -12.36 13.37 34.04
CA PRO A 262 -11.65 14.00 35.17
C PRO A 262 -11.83 15.52 35.30
N SER A 263 -12.23 16.20 34.22
CA SER A 263 -12.50 17.64 34.20
C SER A 263 -13.99 18.00 34.34
N ALA A 264 -14.87 17.02 34.58
CA ALA A 264 -16.28 17.28 34.81
C ALA A 264 -16.48 18.11 36.09
N VAL A 265 -17.35 19.11 36.01
CA VAL A 265 -17.82 19.86 37.18
C VAL A 265 -18.80 18.97 37.94
N ALA A 266 -18.67 18.88 39.26
CA ALA A 266 -19.56 18.06 40.06
C ALA A 266 -20.99 18.66 40.08
N CYS A 267 -22.01 17.81 40.06
CA CYS A 267 -23.41 18.24 40.11
C CYS A 267 -23.69 19.14 41.33
N ALA A 268 -23.12 18.79 42.48
CA ALA A 268 -23.21 19.56 43.72
C ALA A 268 -22.65 21.00 43.59
N ASP A 269 -21.59 21.20 42.81
CA ASP A 269 -21.05 22.55 42.57
C ASP A 269 -22.02 23.40 41.74
N VAL A 270 -22.66 22.78 40.73
CA VAL A 270 -23.66 23.45 39.88
C VAL A 270 -24.90 23.83 40.70
N GLU A 271 -25.41 22.90 41.52
CA GLU A 271 -26.53 23.14 42.43
C GLU A 271 -26.24 24.26 43.43
N ARG A 272 -25.02 24.30 43.98
CA ARG A 272 -24.58 25.40 44.85
C ARG A 272 -24.62 26.74 44.14
N TRP A 273 -24.10 26.86 42.91
CA TRP A 273 -24.12 28.14 42.18
C TRP A 273 -25.54 28.59 41.81
N VAL A 274 -26.46 27.64 41.60
CA VAL A 274 -27.88 27.93 41.42
C VAL A 274 -28.52 28.44 42.71
N ALA A 275 -28.25 27.79 43.84
CA ALA A 275 -28.75 28.20 45.15
C ALA A 275 -28.20 29.59 45.57
N GLU A 276 -26.95 29.90 45.22
CA GLU A 276 -26.36 31.23 45.40
C GLU A 276 -27.05 32.29 44.51
N GLY A 277 -27.77 31.88 43.46
CA GLY A 277 -28.39 32.78 42.48
C GLY A 277 -27.38 33.40 41.50
N VAL A 278 -26.20 32.79 41.33
CA VAL A 278 -25.15 33.27 40.41
C VAL A 278 -25.50 32.92 38.97
N VAL A 279 -26.05 31.72 38.75
CA VAL A 279 -26.49 31.23 37.43
C VAL A 279 -27.80 30.47 37.55
N GLN A 280 -28.51 30.32 36.45
CA GLN A 280 -29.56 29.31 36.29
C GLN A 280 -28.97 28.08 35.61
N TRP A 281 -29.48 26.89 35.94
CA TRP A 281 -29.12 25.66 35.26
C TRP A 281 -30.35 25.05 34.60
N TRP A 282 -30.37 25.04 33.27
CA TRP A 282 -31.47 24.46 32.51
C TRP A 282 -31.26 22.97 32.23
N GLY A 283 -30.17 22.37 32.70
CA GLY A 283 -29.86 20.96 32.46
C GLY A 283 -29.60 20.64 30.99
N HIS A 284 -29.73 19.36 30.65
CA HIS A 284 -29.68 18.91 29.26
C HIS A 284 -30.92 19.37 28.48
N ARG A 285 -30.70 19.83 27.25
CA ARG A 285 -31.75 20.25 26.31
C ARG A 285 -31.53 19.57 24.96
N GLU A 286 -32.59 19.00 24.41
CA GLU A 286 -32.59 18.44 23.06
C GLU A 286 -32.96 19.49 22.00
N ASP A 287 -33.86 20.42 22.35
CA ASP A 287 -34.29 21.52 21.48
C ASP A 287 -33.43 22.77 21.69
N MET A 288 -32.26 22.76 21.05
CA MET A 288 -31.35 23.90 21.07
C MET A 288 -31.89 25.15 20.36
N PRO A 289 -32.62 25.07 19.23
CA PRO A 289 -33.30 26.24 18.66
C PRO A 289 -34.15 27.02 19.68
N ALA A 290 -34.94 26.33 20.51
CA ALA A 290 -35.72 26.98 21.56
C ALA A 290 -34.86 27.61 22.67
N VAL A 291 -33.67 27.06 22.93
CA VAL A 291 -32.69 27.64 23.86
C VAL A 291 -32.11 28.94 23.30
N TYR A 292 -31.66 28.94 22.03
CA TYR A 292 -31.05 30.13 21.43
C TYR A 292 -32.08 31.25 21.19
N ALA A 293 -33.35 30.91 20.92
CA ALA A 293 -34.45 31.88 20.85
C ALA A 293 -34.65 32.65 22.18
N GLN A 294 -34.25 32.05 23.31
CA GLN A 294 -34.30 32.66 24.64
C GLN A 294 -33.00 33.35 25.04
N ALA A 295 -32.06 33.60 24.12
CA ALA A 295 -30.78 34.23 24.42
C ALA A 295 -30.44 35.36 23.44
N ARG A 296 -29.90 36.45 23.98
CA ARG A 296 -29.27 37.53 23.19
C ARG A 296 -27.79 37.25 22.95
N ILE A 297 -27.12 36.65 23.95
CA ILE A 297 -25.67 36.40 23.92
C ILE A 297 -25.39 34.92 24.19
N VAL A 298 -24.53 34.32 23.38
CA VAL A 298 -23.95 32.99 23.61
C VAL A 298 -22.50 33.14 24.01
N CYS A 299 -22.13 32.50 25.12
CA CYS A 299 -20.80 32.57 25.68
C CYS A 299 -20.15 31.18 25.74
N LEU A 300 -18.98 31.02 25.11
CA LEU A 300 -18.18 29.79 25.19
C LEU A 300 -16.71 30.11 25.46
N PRO A 301 -16.29 30.21 26.73
CA PRO A 301 -14.92 30.52 27.11
C PRO A 301 -14.01 29.29 27.14
N SER A 302 -14.10 28.42 26.13
CA SER A 302 -13.38 27.14 26.12
C SER A 302 -11.87 27.31 25.97
N TYR A 303 -11.08 26.39 26.53
CA TYR A 303 -9.62 26.43 26.37
C TYR A 303 -9.15 25.75 25.08
N ARG A 304 -10.03 24.98 24.42
CA ARG A 304 -9.70 24.18 23.23
C ARG A 304 -10.95 23.78 22.46
N GLU A 305 -10.91 23.96 21.15
CA GLU A 305 -11.92 23.44 20.24
C GLU A 305 -11.31 23.03 18.90
N GLY A 306 -11.99 22.14 18.18
CA GLY A 306 -11.75 21.94 16.74
C GLY A 306 -12.53 22.98 15.95
N MET A 307 -13.85 22.90 16.03
CA MET A 307 -14.80 23.94 15.62
C MET A 307 -16.08 23.71 16.44
N PRO A 308 -16.39 24.59 17.41
CA PRO A 308 -17.50 24.35 18.33
C PRO A 308 -18.83 24.51 17.61
N ARG A 309 -19.59 23.42 17.51
CA ARG A 309 -20.92 23.42 16.89
C ARG A 309 -21.87 24.42 17.55
N SER A 310 -21.77 24.61 18.87
CA SER A 310 -22.60 25.59 19.59
C SER A 310 -22.36 27.05 19.15
N LEU A 311 -21.15 27.40 18.70
CA LEU A 311 -20.90 28.74 18.12
C LEU A 311 -21.48 28.86 16.71
N LEU A 312 -21.44 27.79 15.91
CA LEU A 312 -22.08 27.78 14.59
C LEU A 312 -23.60 27.93 14.71
N GLU A 313 -24.19 27.23 15.68
CA GLU A 313 -25.61 27.33 16.01
C GLU A 313 -25.97 28.71 16.58
N ALA A 314 -25.14 29.29 17.45
CA ALA A 314 -25.34 30.65 17.95
C ALA A 314 -25.34 31.68 16.82
N ALA A 315 -24.38 31.58 15.89
CA ALA A 315 -24.30 32.43 14.72
C ALA A 315 -25.53 32.23 13.82
N ALA A 316 -25.92 30.98 13.53
CA ALA A 316 -27.13 30.68 12.77
C ALA A 316 -28.39 31.23 13.45
N ALA A 317 -28.47 31.18 14.78
CA ALA A 317 -29.58 31.70 15.56
C ALA A 317 -29.56 33.22 15.74
N ALA A 318 -28.67 33.95 15.08
CA ALA A 318 -28.52 35.40 15.26
C ALA A 318 -28.34 35.79 16.74
N CYS A 319 -27.50 35.07 17.48
CA CYS A 319 -27.04 35.48 18.81
C CYS A 319 -25.68 36.19 18.68
N ALA A 320 -25.45 37.22 19.49
CA ALA A 320 -24.10 37.75 19.64
C ALA A 320 -23.22 36.74 20.37
N VAL A 321 -21.96 36.61 19.98
CA VAL A 321 -21.04 35.61 20.53
C VAL A 321 -19.92 36.25 21.34
N VAL A 322 -19.63 35.71 22.52
CA VAL A 322 -18.39 35.97 23.27
C VAL A 322 -17.67 34.63 23.46
N THR A 323 -16.43 34.53 22.98
CA THR A 323 -15.65 33.31 23.06
C THR A 323 -14.17 33.61 23.25
N THR A 324 -13.34 32.58 23.31
CA THR A 324 -11.92 32.70 23.62
C THR A 324 -11.04 32.70 22.37
N ASP A 325 -9.89 33.36 22.46
CA ASP A 325 -8.87 33.36 21.42
C ASP A 325 -8.07 32.04 21.38
N VAL A 326 -8.75 30.96 21.01
CA VAL A 326 -8.15 29.63 20.82
C VAL A 326 -8.55 29.08 19.44
N PRO A 327 -7.78 28.15 18.86
CA PRO A 327 -8.14 27.50 17.60
C PRO A 327 -9.57 26.94 17.63
N GLY A 328 -10.28 27.05 16.51
CA GLY A 328 -11.69 26.67 16.41
C GLY A 328 -12.66 27.73 16.90
N CYS A 329 -12.47 28.30 18.10
CA CYS A 329 -13.26 29.45 18.56
C CYS A 329 -12.97 30.70 17.72
N ARG A 330 -11.68 30.98 17.49
CA ARG A 330 -11.21 32.06 16.59
C ARG A 330 -11.71 31.89 15.16
N ASP A 331 -11.80 30.66 14.66
CA ASP A 331 -12.25 30.38 13.30
C ASP A 331 -13.79 30.44 13.15
N ALA A 332 -14.53 30.41 14.26
CA ALA A 332 -16.00 30.42 14.26
C ALA A 332 -16.61 31.83 14.20
N ILE A 333 -15.83 32.86 14.54
CA ILE A 333 -16.28 34.26 14.53
C ILE A 333 -15.22 35.19 13.94
N VAL A 334 -15.64 36.39 13.53
CA VAL A 334 -14.75 37.51 13.21
C VAL A 334 -14.77 38.49 14.38
N ASP A 335 -13.64 38.63 15.06
CA ASP A 335 -13.52 39.48 16.25
C ASP A 335 -13.89 40.94 15.95
N GLY A 336 -14.69 41.53 16.84
CA GLY A 336 -15.21 42.89 16.69
C GLY A 336 -16.31 43.05 15.61
N HIS A 337 -16.66 42.00 14.88
CA HIS A 337 -17.66 42.06 13.80
C HIS A 337 -18.84 41.10 14.02
N THR A 338 -18.59 39.83 14.29
CA THR A 338 -19.64 38.83 14.58
C THR A 338 -19.65 38.38 16.04
N GLY A 339 -18.70 38.87 16.84
CA GLY A 339 -18.54 38.51 18.24
C GLY A 339 -17.29 39.14 18.87
N VAL A 340 -16.96 38.70 20.08
CA VAL A 340 -15.78 39.17 20.84
C VAL A 340 -14.89 37.99 21.24
N LEU A 341 -13.59 38.11 20.99
CA LEU A 341 -12.58 37.20 21.51
C LEU A 341 -11.98 37.70 22.84
N VAL A 342 -11.85 36.79 23.81
CA VAL A 342 -11.17 37.05 25.09
C VAL A 342 -10.02 36.05 25.32
N PRO A 343 -9.00 36.38 26.13
CA PRO A 343 -7.98 35.41 26.50
C PRO A 343 -8.58 34.18 27.22
N PRO A 344 -8.13 32.94 26.95
CA PRO A 344 -8.57 31.77 27.69
C PRO A 344 -8.16 31.85 29.17
N ARG A 345 -8.94 31.22 30.06
CA ARG A 345 -8.71 31.19 31.52
C ARG A 345 -8.68 32.57 32.19
N ASN A 346 -9.43 33.54 31.65
CA ASN A 346 -9.45 34.91 32.16
C ASN A 346 -10.90 35.37 32.43
N ALA A 347 -11.40 35.05 33.62
CA ALA A 347 -12.75 35.41 34.05
C ALA A 347 -12.99 36.93 34.04
N ALA A 348 -12.00 37.74 34.43
CA ALA A 348 -12.14 39.19 34.48
C ALA A 348 -12.23 39.81 33.07
N ALA A 349 -11.47 39.31 32.09
CA ALA A 349 -11.60 39.73 30.70
C ALA A 349 -12.95 39.30 30.11
N LEU A 350 -13.42 38.10 30.45
CA LEU A 350 -14.75 37.62 30.07
C LEU A 350 -15.85 38.51 30.65
N ALA A 351 -15.78 38.86 31.94
CA ALA A 351 -16.73 39.73 32.61
C ALA A 351 -16.80 41.11 31.95
N ARG A 352 -15.64 41.74 31.67
CA ARG A 352 -15.59 43.04 30.97
C ARG A 352 -16.20 42.98 29.57
N ALA A 353 -15.92 41.93 28.80
CA ALA A 353 -16.47 41.75 27.46
C ALA A 353 -17.99 41.56 27.49
N LEU A 354 -18.50 40.72 28.40
CA LEU A 354 -19.93 40.53 28.60
C LEU A 354 -20.60 41.82 29.08
N GLN A 355 -20.02 42.54 30.03
CA GLN A 355 -20.53 43.82 30.50
C GLN A 355 -20.67 44.85 29.38
N ALA A 356 -19.59 45.05 28.61
CA ALA A 356 -19.57 46.01 27.52
C ALA A 356 -20.62 45.67 26.45
N LEU A 357 -20.87 44.38 26.20
CA LEU A 357 -21.86 43.94 25.23
C LEU A 357 -23.30 44.05 25.77
N CYS A 358 -23.54 43.65 27.02
CA CYS A 358 -24.84 43.76 27.68
C CYS A 358 -25.34 45.21 27.84
N LEU A 359 -24.43 46.19 27.84
CA LEU A 359 -24.73 47.62 27.93
C LEU A 359 -24.88 48.32 26.56
N ASP A 360 -24.65 47.62 25.45
CA ASP A 360 -24.69 48.17 24.08
C ASP A 360 -25.62 47.33 23.18
N GLU A 361 -26.92 47.64 23.21
CA GLU A 361 -27.94 46.92 22.43
C GLU A 361 -27.67 46.97 20.92
N GLN A 362 -27.20 48.11 20.40
CA GLN A 362 -26.88 48.25 18.98
C GLN A 362 -25.74 47.31 18.59
N ARG A 363 -24.75 47.12 19.46
CA ARG A 363 -23.64 46.19 19.20
C ARG A 363 -24.09 44.74 19.25
N ILE A 364 -24.99 44.36 20.16
CA ILE A 364 -25.58 43.01 20.17
C ILE A 364 -26.26 42.74 18.82
N ASP A 365 -27.12 43.64 18.37
CA ASP A 365 -27.86 43.47 17.12
C ASP A 365 -26.94 43.46 15.88
N ARG A 366 -25.93 44.34 15.82
CA ARG A 366 -24.92 44.28 14.75
C ARG A 366 -24.20 42.92 14.72
N PHE A 367 -23.77 42.41 15.88
CA PHE A 367 -23.04 41.14 15.97
C PHE A 367 -23.93 39.94 15.64
N ALA A 368 -25.19 39.95 16.10
CA ALA A 368 -26.19 38.94 15.78
C ALA A 368 -26.43 38.83 14.27
N ARG A 369 -26.71 39.96 13.60
CA ARG A 369 -26.95 40.01 12.15
C ARG A 369 -25.72 39.60 11.35
N ALA A 370 -24.55 40.13 11.70
CA ALA A 370 -23.28 39.77 11.06
C ALA A 370 -22.93 38.29 11.27
N GLY A 371 -23.18 37.74 12.46
CA GLY A 371 -22.99 36.32 12.78
C GLY A 371 -23.87 35.41 11.93
N ARG A 372 -25.16 35.74 11.76
CA ARG A 372 -26.06 34.96 10.91
C ARG A 372 -25.64 34.99 9.44
N ALA A 373 -25.27 36.16 8.93
CA ALA A 373 -24.72 36.28 7.57
C ALA A 373 -23.42 35.46 7.40
N HIS A 374 -22.54 35.47 8.41
CA HIS A 374 -21.31 34.69 8.40
C HIS A 374 -21.59 33.17 8.36
N ALA A 375 -22.57 32.69 9.15
CA ALA A 375 -22.99 31.29 9.16
C ALA A 375 -23.59 30.85 7.81
N GLN A 376 -24.42 31.70 7.18
CA GLN A 376 -24.98 31.47 5.85
C GLN A 376 -23.90 31.28 4.78
N GLN A 377 -22.83 32.07 4.85
CA GLN A 377 -21.76 32.04 3.86
C GLN A 377 -20.77 30.89 4.06
N HIS A 378 -20.48 30.52 5.31
CA HIS A 378 -19.32 29.66 5.63
C HIS A 378 -19.66 28.32 6.27
N PHE A 379 -20.83 28.17 6.90
CA PHE A 379 -21.14 27.03 7.78
C PHE A 379 -22.35 26.22 7.34
N ASP A 380 -22.80 26.35 6.08
CA ASP A 380 -23.92 25.55 5.57
C ASP A 380 -23.65 24.03 5.68
N LEU A 381 -24.61 23.31 6.27
CA LEU A 381 -24.52 21.86 6.43
C LEU A 381 -24.49 21.13 5.09
N GLN A 382 -25.28 21.56 4.10
CA GLN A 382 -25.34 20.85 2.82
C GLN A 382 -24.02 20.93 2.08
N ALA A 383 -23.39 22.12 2.04
CA ALA A 383 -22.06 22.29 1.49
C ALA A 383 -21.01 21.39 2.17
N VAL A 384 -21.05 21.23 3.49
CA VAL A 384 -20.14 20.33 4.23
C VAL A 384 -20.41 18.86 3.88
N VAL A 385 -21.69 18.46 3.78
CA VAL A 385 -22.10 17.11 3.40
C VAL A 385 -21.64 16.77 1.99
N GLU A 386 -21.94 17.63 1.00
CA GLU A 386 -21.57 17.42 -0.40
C GLU A 386 -20.07 17.27 -0.58
N ARG A 387 -19.29 18.21 -0.04
CA ARG A 387 -17.82 18.12 -0.08
C ARG A 387 -17.29 16.84 0.57
N THR A 388 -17.94 16.35 1.63
CA THR A 388 -17.54 15.08 2.27
C THR A 388 -17.85 13.89 1.38
N LEU A 389 -18.98 13.90 0.67
CA LEU A 389 -19.38 12.84 -0.26
C LEU A 389 -18.49 12.82 -1.51
N ASP A 390 -18.09 13.99 -2.01
CA ASP A 390 -17.14 14.11 -3.12
C ASP A 390 -15.81 13.43 -2.79
N LEU A 391 -15.34 13.56 -1.54
CA LEU A 391 -14.14 12.85 -1.07
C LEU A 391 -14.30 11.33 -1.11
N TYR A 392 -15.48 10.80 -0.80
CA TYR A 392 -15.72 9.36 -0.96
C TYR A 392 -15.70 8.96 -2.44
N GLY A 393 -16.18 9.82 -3.32
CA GLY A 393 -16.09 9.67 -4.77
C GLY A 393 -14.64 9.62 -5.27
N GLU A 394 -13.81 10.60 -4.87
CA GLU A 394 -12.37 10.64 -5.18
C GLU A 394 -11.64 9.36 -4.74
N LEU A 395 -11.97 8.88 -3.55
CA LEU A 395 -11.32 7.73 -2.92
C LEU A 395 -11.74 6.40 -3.53
N VAL A 396 -12.97 6.32 -4.03
CA VAL A 396 -13.52 5.16 -4.71
C VAL A 396 -13.61 5.48 -6.20
N VAL A 397 -12.43 5.51 -6.83
CA VAL A 397 -12.29 5.54 -8.28
C VAL A 397 -13.26 4.52 -8.89
N PRO A 398 -14.03 4.89 -9.93
CA PRO A 398 -14.93 3.95 -10.59
C PRO A 398 -14.19 2.66 -10.91
N THR A 399 -14.76 1.53 -10.49
CA THR A 399 -14.34 0.18 -10.87
C THR A 399 -14.61 -0.10 -12.36
N SER A 400 -14.45 0.89 -13.22
CA SER A 400 -14.61 0.78 -14.68
C SER A 400 -13.29 0.74 -15.44
N SER A 401 -12.13 0.89 -14.78
CA SER A 401 -10.86 0.49 -15.42
C SER A 401 -10.68 -1.01 -15.21
N SER A 402 -10.79 -1.79 -16.28
CA SER A 402 -10.37 -3.18 -16.32
C SER A 402 -8.99 -3.32 -15.66
N ARG A 403 -8.83 -4.31 -14.78
CA ARG A 403 -7.54 -4.58 -14.12
C ARG A 403 -6.93 -5.81 -14.75
N LEU A 404 -5.63 -5.79 -15.02
CA LEU A 404 -4.91 -6.89 -15.64
C LEU A 404 -3.72 -7.32 -14.79
N ALA A 405 -3.54 -8.63 -14.60
CA ALA A 405 -2.34 -9.23 -14.02
C ALA A 405 -1.60 -10.10 -15.04
N LEU A 406 -0.32 -9.82 -15.30
CA LEU A 406 0.58 -10.70 -16.05
C LEU A 406 1.41 -11.54 -15.09
N ILE A 407 1.12 -12.85 -15.02
CA ILE A 407 1.87 -13.83 -14.24
C ILE A 407 2.85 -14.55 -15.17
N GLN A 408 4.13 -14.34 -14.92
CA GLN A 408 5.24 -14.83 -15.73
C GLN A 408 5.81 -16.08 -15.07
N LEU A 409 5.45 -17.25 -15.59
CA LEU A 409 5.93 -18.55 -15.14
C LEU A 409 7.17 -18.92 -15.94
N ASN A 410 8.35 -18.50 -15.49
CA ASN A 410 9.52 -18.55 -16.34
C ASN A 410 9.86 -19.99 -16.79
N GLU A 411 9.94 -20.16 -18.11
CA GLU A 411 10.43 -21.36 -18.80
C GLU A 411 9.66 -22.68 -18.57
N ILE A 412 8.49 -22.66 -17.90
CA ILE A 412 7.74 -23.89 -17.62
C ILE A 412 7.21 -24.48 -18.93
N ASP A 413 7.51 -25.76 -19.15
CA ASP A 413 6.88 -26.53 -20.22
C ASP A 413 5.50 -27.03 -19.78
N PHE A 414 4.44 -26.48 -20.38
CA PHE A 414 3.05 -26.84 -20.07
C PHE A 414 2.66 -28.24 -20.56
N ASP A 415 3.34 -28.80 -21.56
CA ASP A 415 3.12 -30.18 -22.00
C ASP A 415 3.69 -31.16 -20.98
N ILE A 416 4.83 -30.86 -20.34
CA ILE A 416 5.30 -31.64 -19.17
C ILE A 416 4.30 -31.53 -18.01
N VAL A 417 3.72 -30.34 -17.77
CA VAL A 417 2.67 -30.17 -16.75
C VAL A 417 1.46 -31.07 -17.05
N ARG A 418 1.03 -31.22 -18.32
CA ARG A 418 -0.07 -32.13 -18.70
C ARG A 418 0.20 -33.58 -18.29
N HIS A 419 1.43 -34.07 -18.43
CA HIS A 419 1.80 -35.41 -17.98
C HIS A 419 1.69 -35.56 -16.45
N TYR A 420 2.03 -34.51 -15.71
CA TYR A 420 1.82 -34.48 -14.27
C TYR A 420 0.34 -34.46 -13.86
N LEU A 421 -0.55 -33.82 -14.63
CA LEU A 421 -2.00 -33.82 -14.35
C LEU A 421 -2.59 -35.24 -14.29
N ALA A 422 -1.99 -36.21 -14.98
CA ALA A 422 -2.41 -37.62 -14.91
C ALA A 422 -1.97 -38.33 -13.62
N ARG A 423 -0.99 -37.79 -12.89
CA ARG A 423 -0.35 -38.42 -11.71
C ARG A 423 -0.66 -37.72 -10.40
N MET A 424 -1.10 -36.46 -10.44
CA MET A 424 -1.32 -35.64 -9.26
C MET A 424 -2.50 -34.67 -9.41
N HIS A 425 -3.11 -34.33 -8.28
CA HIS A 425 -4.22 -33.40 -8.23
C HIS A 425 -3.72 -31.94 -8.24
N LEU A 426 -3.75 -31.30 -9.42
CA LEU A 426 -3.40 -29.89 -9.64
C LEU A 426 -4.58 -29.14 -10.28
N PRO A 427 -5.62 -28.79 -9.50
CA PRO A 427 -6.87 -28.27 -10.03
C PRO A 427 -6.72 -26.91 -10.75
N ARG A 428 -5.72 -26.09 -10.38
CA ARG A 428 -5.54 -24.76 -10.98
C ARG A 428 -4.79 -24.85 -12.29
N PHE A 429 -3.75 -25.67 -12.38
CA PHE A 429 -3.15 -26.01 -13.67
C PHE A 429 -4.15 -26.71 -14.58
N LYS A 430 -4.95 -27.65 -14.07
CA LYS A 430 -6.00 -28.29 -14.87
C LYS A 430 -6.96 -27.25 -15.48
N ARG A 431 -7.44 -26.31 -14.67
CA ARG A 431 -8.31 -25.21 -15.13
C ARG A 431 -7.61 -24.30 -16.15
N LEU A 432 -6.34 -23.99 -15.92
CA LEU A 432 -5.54 -23.14 -16.79
C LEU A 432 -5.35 -23.78 -18.17
N LEU A 433 -4.94 -25.05 -18.20
CA LEU A 433 -4.60 -25.80 -19.42
C LEU A 433 -5.81 -26.35 -20.17
N SER A 434 -6.99 -26.38 -19.54
CA SER A 434 -8.27 -26.69 -20.21
C SER A 434 -8.98 -25.43 -20.73
N GLY A 435 -8.44 -24.24 -20.45
CA GLY A 435 -9.06 -22.97 -20.79
C GLY A 435 -8.53 -22.37 -22.10
N SER A 436 -8.76 -21.07 -22.24
CA SER A 436 -8.26 -20.21 -23.31
C SER A 436 -6.74 -20.11 -23.29
N MET A 437 -6.08 -20.86 -24.17
CA MET A 437 -4.61 -20.95 -24.27
C MET A 437 -4.17 -20.83 -25.72
N THR A 438 -2.98 -20.25 -25.94
CA THR A 438 -2.28 -20.23 -27.21
C THR A 438 -0.80 -20.56 -27.02
N ARG A 439 -0.16 -21.14 -28.03
CA ARG A 439 1.29 -21.30 -28.10
C ARG A 439 1.93 -20.02 -28.62
N THR A 440 3.06 -19.64 -28.05
CA THR A 440 3.89 -18.53 -28.53
C THR A 440 5.22 -19.07 -29.05
N ARG A 441 5.92 -18.26 -29.85
CA ARG A 441 7.29 -18.55 -30.29
C ARG A 441 8.23 -17.44 -29.84
N ALA A 442 9.38 -17.83 -29.29
CA ALA A 442 10.52 -16.96 -29.07
C ALA A 442 11.39 -16.90 -30.35
N GLU A 443 12.58 -16.34 -30.24
CA GLU A 443 13.56 -16.30 -31.33
C GLU A 443 13.89 -17.71 -31.88
N SER A 444 14.37 -17.77 -33.12
CA SER A 444 14.75 -19.05 -33.75
C SER A 444 16.22 -19.40 -33.56
N GLU A 445 17.07 -18.38 -33.40
CA GLU A 445 18.50 -18.51 -33.12
C GLU A 445 18.72 -18.88 -31.66
N TYR A 446 19.47 -19.96 -31.40
CA TYR A 446 19.65 -20.48 -30.05
C TYR A 446 20.33 -19.49 -29.11
N ASP A 447 21.27 -18.69 -29.61
CA ASP A 447 21.98 -17.68 -28.82
C ASP A 447 21.07 -16.50 -28.40
N LEU A 448 19.90 -16.38 -29.02
CA LEU A 448 18.88 -15.40 -28.67
C LEU A 448 17.75 -16.02 -27.82
N LEU A 449 17.76 -17.35 -27.62
CA LEU A 449 16.76 -18.08 -26.84
C LEU A 449 17.03 -18.00 -25.34
N GLU A 450 17.04 -16.78 -24.81
CA GLU A 450 17.27 -16.51 -23.39
C GLU A 450 16.08 -15.78 -22.75
N PRO A 451 15.68 -16.10 -21.52
CA PRO A 451 14.52 -15.47 -20.88
C PRO A 451 14.72 -13.96 -20.68
N TRP A 452 15.95 -13.51 -20.45
CA TRP A 452 16.29 -12.09 -20.36
C TRP A 452 16.33 -11.36 -21.71
N ILE A 453 16.08 -12.06 -22.81
CA ILE A 453 15.84 -11.49 -24.14
C ILE A 453 14.33 -11.52 -24.43
N GLN A 454 13.68 -12.67 -24.20
CA GLN A 454 12.28 -12.88 -24.55
C GLN A 454 11.30 -12.05 -23.70
N TRP A 455 11.57 -11.85 -22.40
CA TRP A 455 10.71 -11.00 -21.56
C TRP A 455 10.82 -9.52 -21.93
N PRO A 456 12.00 -8.96 -22.20
CA PRO A 456 12.11 -7.64 -22.81
C PRO A 456 11.36 -7.49 -24.14
N SER A 457 11.27 -8.54 -24.98
CA SER A 457 10.41 -8.51 -26.17
C SER A 457 8.94 -8.28 -25.81
N VAL A 458 8.44 -8.88 -24.73
CA VAL A 458 7.08 -8.61 -24.20
C VAL A 458 6.97 -7.20 -23.63
N TYR A 459 8.00 -6.75 -22.91
CA TYR A 459 7.95 -5.43 -22.27
C TYR A 459 8.01 -4.30 -23.28
N THR A 460 8.82 -4.42 -24.33
CA THR A 460 9.03 -3.36 -25.33
C THR A 460 8.11 -3.45 -26.55
N GLY A 461 7.57 -4.65 -26.84
CA GLY A 461 6.83 -4.94 -28.07
C GLY A 461 7.73 -5.22 -29.28
N LEU A 462 9.05 -5.22 -29.09
CA LEU A 462 10.05 -5.44 -30.12
C LEU A 462 10.53 -6.90 -30.13
N ASP A 463 11.16 -7.36 -31.21
CA ASP A 463 11.92 -8.62 -31.21
C ASP A 463 13.38 -8.39 -30.80
N ALA A 464 14.14 -9.47 -30.61
CA ALA A 464 15.53 -9.41 -30.13
C ALA A 464 16.41 -8.51 -31.00
N LYS A 465 16.23 -8.58 -32.32
CA LYS A 465 16.99 -7.76 -33.27
C LYS A 465 16.65 -6.27 -33.13
N ALA A 466 15.38 -5.94 -32.94
CA ALA A 466 14.92 -4.55 -32.85
C ALA A 466 15.22 -3.90 -31.50
N HIS A 467 15.16 -4.63 -30.38
CA HIS A 467 15.51 -4.05 -29.08
C HIS A 467 17.01 -4.21 -28.71
N GLY A 468 17.77 -5.09 -29.37
CA GLY A 468 19.22 -5.19 -29.20
C GLY A 468 19.73 -5.64 -27.82
N LEU A 469 18.83 -6.08 -26.93
CA LEU A 469 19.18 -6.52 -25.57
C LEU A 469 19.59 -7.98 -25.63
N ARG A 470 20.83 -8.29 -25.27
CA ARG A 470 21.38 -9.66 -25.36
C ARG A 470 21.73 -10.24 -23.99
N ARG A 471 21.93 -9.40 -22.97
CA ARG A 471 22.44 -9.79 -21.66
C ARG A 471 21.60 -9.25 -20.52
N LEU A 472 21.73 -9.91 -19.37
CA LEU A 472 21.11 -9.46 -18.12
C LEU A 472 21.67 -8.12 -17.67
N GLY A 473 20.78 -7.14 -17.50
CA GLY A 473 21.11 -5.79 -17.06
C GLY A 473 21.16 -4.77 -18.20
N ASP A 474 21.20 -5.21 -19.46
CA ASP A 474 21.26 -4.32 -20.64
C ASP A 474 20.08 -3.35 -20.72
N ALA A 475 18.94 -3.70 -20.12
CA ALA A 475 17.76 -2.84 -20.12
C ALA A 475 17.95 -1.52 -19.34
N VAL A 476 18.92 -1.45 -18.42
CA VAL A 476 19.17 -0.25 -17.62
C VAL A 476 19.83 0.82 -18.49
N GLY A 477 19.17 1.97 -18.65
CA GLY A 477 19.63 3.05 -19.52
C GLY A 477 19.34 2.84 -21.01
N HIS A 478 18.62 1.78 -21.38
CA HIS A 478 18.25 1.49 -22.77
C HIS A 478 17.17 2.45 -23.31
N ALA A 479 17.22 2.83 -24.60
CA ALA A 479 16.31 3.85 -25.13
C ALA A 479 14.85 3.37 -25.32
N ALA A 480 14.64 2.09 -25.63
CA ALA A 480 13.31 1.58 -25.94
C ALA A 480 12.34 1.70 -24.73
N PRO A 481 11.13 2.25 -24.92
CA PRO A 481 10.13 2.30 -23.86
C PRO A 481 9.55 0.90 -23.61
N GLN A 482 9.25 0.62 -22.34
CA GLN A 482 8.54 -0.57 -21.90
C GLN A 482 7.05 -0.26 -21.71
N ILE A 483 6.27 -1.33 -21.61
CA ILE A 483 4.83 -1.26 -21.40
C ILE A 483 4.49 -0.56 -20.07
N PHE A 484 5.39 -0.62 -19.08
CA PHE A 484 5.16 -0.05 -17.76
C PHE A 484 4.95 1.47 -17.81
N GLU A 485 5.91 2.21 -18.36
CA GLU A 485 5.82 3.66 -18.53
C GLU A 485 4.75 4.06 -19.54
N THR A 486 4.53 3.24 -20.57
CA THR A 486 3.46 3.48 -21.55
C THR A 486 2.10 3.51 -20.84
N LEU A 487 1.82 2.53 -19.98
CA LEU A 487 0.56 2.48 -19.23
C LEU A 487 0.46 3.63 -18.21
N GLU A 488 1.55 3.97 -17.52
CA GLU A 488 1.57 5.08 -16.55
C GLU A 488 1.29 6.45 -17.21
N GLN A 489 1.84 6.68 -18.40
CA GLN A 489 1.57 7.89 -19.19
C GLN A 489 0.09 8.05 -19.55
N HIS A 490 -0.67 6.94 -19.64
CA HIS A 490 -2.12 6.94 -19.87
C HIS A 490 -2.93 6.96 -18.56
N GLY A 491 -2.31 7.35 -17.45
CA GLY A 491 -2.96 7.49 -16.14
C GLY A 491 -3.22 6.18 -15.40
N LEU A 492 -2.71 5.05 -15.89
CA LEU A 492 -2.89 3.74 -15.26
C LEU A 492 -1.85 3.52 -14.16
N ARG A 493 -2.26 2.89 -13.05
CA ARG A 493 -1.34 2.54 -11.97
C ARG A 493 -0.67 1.20 -12.25
N VAL A 494 0.67 1.17 -12.23
CA VAL A 494 1.47 -0.01 -12.56
C VAL A 494 2.19 -0.57 -11.34
N GLY A 495 2.11 -1.88 -11.12
CA GLY A 495 2.83 -2.58 -10.04
C GLY A 495 3.66 -3.75 -10.57
N CYS A 496 4.96 -3.82 -10.24
CA CYS A 496 5.85 -4.85 -10.75
C CYS A 496 6.58 -5.59 -9.61
N ILE A 497 6.61 -6.92 -9.66
CA ILE A 497 7.46 -7.75 -8.80
C ILE A 497 8.40 -8.58 -9.66
N SER A 498 9.70 -8.33 -9.48
CA SER A 498 10.82 -9.02 -10.11
C SER A 498 10.80 -9.07 -11.65
N PRO A 499 10.38 -8.01 -12.39
CA PRO A 499 10.41 -8.06 -13.85
C PRO A 499 11.86 -8.24 -14.32
N ILE A 500 12.14 -9.34 -15.02
CA ILE A 500 13.51 -9.72 -15.40
C ILE A 500 14.03 -8.81 -16.51
N ASN A 501 15.24 -8.28 -16.36
CA ASN A 501 15.85 -7.38 -17.33
C ASN A 501 14.96 -6.18 -17.71
N ALA A 502 14.38 -5.53 -16.70
CA ALA A 502 13.52 -4.36 -16.85
C ALA A 502 13.98 -3.20 -15.95
N GLU A 503 13.92 -1.97 -16.48
CA GLU A 503 14.28 -0.77 -15.72
C GLU A 503 13.04 -0.10 -15.11
N ASN A 504 13.16 0.35 -13.86
CA ASN A 504 12.10 1.11 -13.20
C ASN A 504 12.13 2.61 -13.59
N ARG A 505 11.46 2.92 -14.69
CA ARG A 505 11.29 4.30 -15.20
C ARG A 505 10.00 4.98 -14.75
N LEU A 506 9.19 4.30 -13.93
CA LEU A 506 7.93 4.82 -13.43
C LEU A 506 8.14 6.03 -12.53
N CYS A 507 7.28 7.04 -12.67
CA CYS A 507 7.25 8.25 -11.84
C CYS A 507 6.48 8.01 -10.54
N ARG A 508 5.38 7.24 -10.61
CA ARG A 508 4.46 6.96 -9.50
C ARG A 508 4.02 5.49 -9.51
N PRO A 509 4.97 4.54 -9.41
CA PRO A 509 4.63 3.12 -9.37
C PRO A 509 3.69 2.82 -8.20
N ALA A 510 2.71 1.94 -8.42
CA ALA A 510 1.91 1.38 -7.34
C ALA A 510 2.79 0.60 -6.35
N TYR A 511 3.76 -0.13 -6.89
CA TYR A 511 4.92 -0.73 -6.22
C TYR A 511 5.90 -1.22 -7.28
N PHE A 512 7.18 -1.33 -6.94
CA PHE A 512 8.19 -1.90 -7.84
C PHE A 512 9.28 -2.57 -7.01
N ILE A 513 9.36 -3.90 -7.09
CA ILE A 513 10.47 -4.68 -6.54
C ILE A 513 11.28 -5.19 -7.74
N PRO A 514 12.56 -4.78 -7.89
CA PRO A 514 13.38 -5.16 -9.02
C PRO A 514 13.73 -6.65 -9.00
N ASP A 515 14.07 -7.17 -10.18
CA ASP A 515 14.71 -8.46 -10.31
C ASP A 515 16.13 -8.44 -9.67
N PRO A 516 16.57 -9.51 -8.98
CA PRO A 516 17.86 -9.58 -8.29
C PRO A 516 19.09 -9.33 -9.18
N TRP A 517 18.97 -9.52 -10.49
CA TRP A 517 20.06 -9.42 -11.44
C TRP A 517 20.07 -8.09 -12.20
N THR A 518 18.99 -7.30 -12.09
CA THR A 518 18.84 -6.04 -12.80
C THR A 518 19.08 -4.86 -11.85
N ALA A 519 20.17 -4.12 -12.07
CA ALA A 519 20.58 -3.00 -11.22
C ALA A 519 19.72 -1.74 -11.45
N THR A 520 18.46 -1.79 -11.00
CA THR A 520 17.51 -0.68 -11.06
C THR A 520 16.94 -0.34 -9.67
N ARG A 521 16.43 0.89 -9.53
CA ARG A 521 15.77 1.35 -8.30
C ARG A 521 14.44 0.61 -8.05
N SER A 522 14.11 0.36 -6.78
CA SER A 522 12.75 -0.06 -6.37
C SER A 522 11.76 1.11 -6.43
N ASP A 523 10.53 0.92 -5.98
CA ASP A 523 9.67 2.05 -5.63
C ASP A 523 10.31 2.88 -4.50
N GLY A 524 9.95 4.17 -4.40
CA GLY A 524 10.56 5.12 -3.46
C GLY A 524 10.43 4.76 -1.96
N SER A 525 9.78 3.65 -1.62
CA SER A 525 9.67 3.15 -0.25
C SER A 525 11.02 2.69 0.29
N ALA A 526 11.37 3.13 1.50
CA ALA A 526 12.50 2.59 2.24
C ALA A 526 12.37 1.07 2.49
N TRP A 527 11.14 0.56 2.55
CA TRP A 527 10.88 -0.86 2.77
C TRP A 527 11.21 -1.68 1.52
N SER A 528 10.74 -1.23 0.35
CA SER A 528 10.99 -1.88 -0.94
C SER A 528 12.48 -1.90 -1.28
N ARG A 529 13.20 -0.81 -1.00
CA ARG A 529 14.67 -0.75 -1.17
C ARG A 529 15.39 -1.81 -0.33
N ARG A 530 15.14 -1.85 0.98
CA ARG A 530 15.76 -2.82 1.89
C ARG A 530 15.43 -4.27 1.52
N LEU A 531 14.19 -4.51 1.10
CA LEU A 531 13.78 -5.84 0.65
C LEU A 531 14.48 -6.23 -0.65
N ALA A 532 14.53 -5.33 -1.63
CA ALA A 532 15.22 -5.56 -2.89
C ALA A 532 16.72 -5.86 -2.67
N GLU A 533 17.37 -5.10 -1.79
CA GLU A 533 18.75 -5.34 -1.36
C GLU A 533 18.90 -6.73 -0.70
N ALA A 534 18.00 -7.10 0.21
CA ALA A 534 18.05 -8.39 0.90
C ALA A 534 17.82 -9.58 -0.05
N VAL A 535 16.86 -9.47 -0.98
CA VAL A 535 16.60 -10.50 -1.99
C VAL A 535 17.80 -10.62 -2.94
N THR A 536 18.29 -9.49 -3.46
CA THR A 536 19.49 -9.44 -4.32
C THR A 536 20.67 -10.10 -3.65
N GLN A 537 20.89 -9.75 -2.38
CA GLN A 537 21.97 -10.31 -1.62
C GLN A 537 21.78 -11.82 -1.40
N VAL A 538 20.61 -12.31 -1.00
CA VAL A 538 20.41 -13.75 -0.74
C VAL A 538 20.51 -14.59 -2.02
N VAL A 539 20.07 -14.06 -3.15
CA VAL A 539 20.21 -14.71 -4.46
C VAL A 539 21.69 -14.79 -4.88
N ASN A 540 22.44 -13.70 -4.70
CA ASN A 540 23.88 -13.67 -4.98
C ASN A 540 24.71 -14.49 -3.98
N ASP A 541 24.34 -14.48 -2.69
CA ASP A 541 25.02 -15.21 -1.62
C ASP A 541 24.75 -16.72 -1.73
N ASN A 542 23.60 -17.17 -2.25
CA ASN A 542 23.40 -18.58 -2.59
C ASN A 542 24.38 -19.06 -3.68
N ALA A 543 24.95 -18.17 -4.49
CA ALA A 543 26.03 -18.51 -5.42
C ALA A 543 27.43 -18.53 -4.76
N LYS A 544 27.58 -18.06 -3.51
CA LYS A 544 28.86 -17.99 -2.78
C LYS A 544 28.87 -18.69 -1.40
N GLY A 545 27.72 -19.16 -0.93
CA GLY A 545 27.57 -19.96 0.29
C GLY A 545 27.32 -19.20 1.61
N ASP A 546 27.27 -17.86 1.62
CA ASP A 546 27.40 -17.10 2.87
C ASP A 546 26.39 -15.93 2.98
N ALA A 547 25.16 -16.23 3.43
CA ALA A 547 24.12 -15.20 3.58
C ALA A 547 24.30 -14.41 4.89
N ARG A 548 24.52 -13.10 4.80
CA ARG A 548 24.69 -12.24 5.99
C ARG A 548 23.41 -12.20 6.84
N GLY A 549 23.53 -12.36 8.16
CA GLY A 549 22.38 -12.44 9.10
C GLY A 549 21.39 -11.27 9.05
N ARG A 550 21.83 -10.07 8.63
CA ARG A 550 20.95 -8.91 8.44
C ARG A 550 19.91 -9.13 7.32
N SER A 551 20.29 -9.77 6.23
CA SER A 551 19.41 -9.99 5.06
C SER A 551 18.37 -11.06 5.36
N LEU A 552 18.76 -12.10 6.11
CA LEU A 552 17.82 -13.09 6.65
C LEU A 552 16.79 -12.45 7.60
N ALA A 553 17.20 -11.51 8.45
CA ALA A 553 16.28 -10.79 9.32
C ALA A 553 15.27 -9.93 8.54
N ILE A 554 15.72 -9.24 7.48
CA ILE A 554 14.83 -8.45 6.60
C ILE A 554 13.81 -9.37 5.90
N LEU A 555 14.25 -10.52 5.40
CA LEU A 555 13.35 -11.49 4.78
C LEU A 555 12.35 -12.09 5.78
N ALA A 556 12.79 -12.42 6.99
CA ALA A 556 11.89 -12.89 8.05
C ALA A 556 10.83 -11.83 8.41
N LEU A 557 11.24 -10.55 8.48
CA LEU A 557 10.32 -9.44 8.68
C LEU A 557 9.37 -9.27 7.48
N ALA A 558 9.84 -9.50 6.26
CA ALA A 558 9.02 -9.45 5.05
C ALA A 558 7.96 -10.54 5.05
N ILE A 559 8.35 -11.76 5.42
CA ILE A 559 7.42 -12.88 5.60
C ILE A 559 6.40 -12.49 6.68
N ALA A 560 6.83 -12.07 7.87
CA ALA A 560 5.91 -11.68 8.94
C ALA A 560 4.94 -10.56 8.54
N ARG A 561 5.39 -9.63 7.68
CA ARG A 561 4.62 -8.46 7.24
C ARG A 561 3.65 -8.74 6.10
N PHE A 562 4.07 -9.51 5.09
CA PHE A 562 3.37 -9.62 3.80
C PHE A 562 2.80 -11.01 3.54
N SER A 563 3.29 -12.04 4.22
CA SER A 563 2.76 -13.39 4.05
C SER A 563 1.34 -13.52 4.60
N ARG A 564 0.60 -14.46 4.02
CA ARG A 564 -0.71 -14.86 4.53
C ARG A 564 -0.52 -15.93 5.60
N LEU A 565 -1.30 -15.85 6.69
CA LEU A 565 -1.22 -16.84 7.80
C LEU A 565 -1.29 -18.30 7.31
N ARG A 566 -2.11 -18.58 6.29
CA ARG A 566 -2.22 -19.92 5.68
C ARG A 566 -0.93 -20.44 5.01
N HIS A 567 0.03 -19.57 4.70
CA HIS A 567 1.31 -19.92 4.08
C HIS A 567 2.42 -20.16 5.10
N TRP A 568 2.23 -19.83 6.38
CA TRP A 568 3.29 -19.95 7.39
C TRP A 568 3.81 -21.38 7.55
N LEU A 569 2.92 -22.38 7.49
CA LEU A 569 3.30 -23.79 7.47
C LEU A 569 4.15 -24.14 6.23
N GLU A 570 3.85 -23.53 5.09
CA GLU A 570 4.61 -23.77 3.86
C GLU A 570 5.99 -23.12 3.92
N TYR A 571 6.11 -21.89 4.43
CA TYR A 571 7.41 -21.25 4.70
C TYR A 571 8.26 -22.12 5.63
N ALA A 572 7.68 -22.62 6.73
CA ALA A 572 8.38 -23.50 7.66
C ALA A 572 8.81 -24.81 6.98
N ARG A 573 7.91 -25.45 6.23
CA ARG A 573 8.21 -26.69 5.48
C ARG A 573 9.34 -26.52 4.47
N LEU A 574 9.33 -25.43 3.71
CA LEU A 574 10.34 -25.14 2.70
C LEU A 574 11.68 -24.78 3.35
N ALA A 575 11.67 -23.93 4.38
CA ALA A 575 12.88 -23.49 5.09
C ALA A 575 13.57 -24.63 5.87
N LEU A 576 12.82 -25.35 6.72
CA LEU A 576 13.36 -26.48 7.50
C LEU A 576 13.78 -27.65 6.60
N GLY A 577 13.06 -27.84 5.50
CA GLY A 577 13.31 -28.91 4.55
C GLY A 577 14.37 -28.61 3.50
N ALA A 578 14.99 -27.42 3.47
CA ALA A 578 15.94 -27.01 2.45
C ALA A 578 17.30 -27.73 2.54
N ARG A 579 17.66 -28.27 3.72
CA ARG A 579 18.93 -28.98 3.91
C ARG A 579 18.97 -30.27 3.07
N GLY A 580 19.87 -30.31 2.09
CA GLY A 580 19.98 -31.40 1.12
C GLY A 580 18.88 -31.41 0.05
N ARG A 581 18.09 -30.34 -0.07
CA ARG A 581 17.05 -30.14 -1.10
C ARG A 581 17.08 -28.69 -1.61
N PRO A 582 18.15 -28.27 -2.30
CA PRO A 582 18.42 -26.86 -2.58
C PRO A 582 17.31 -26.19 -3.43
N TRP A 583 16.55 -26.93 -4.25
CA TRP A 583 15.40 -26.38 -4.99
C TRP A 583 14.34 -25.73 -4.09
N ARG A 584 14.22 -26.16 -2.83
CA ARG A 584 13.26 -25.57 -1.88
C ARG A 584 13.59 -24.12 -1.52
N LYS A 585 14.86 -23.71 -1.63
CA LYS A 585 15.25 -22.30 -1.46
C LYS A 585 14.68 -21.43 -2.59
N ALA A 586 14.71 -21.91 -3.83
CA ALA A 586 14.11 -21.21 -4.96
C ALA A 586 12.58 -21.08 -4.79
N LEU A 587 11.92 -22.17 -4.38
CA LEU A 587 10.49 -22.17 -4.08
C LEU A 587 10.10 -21.22 -2.93
N LEU A 588 10.96 -21.09 -1.91
CA LEU A 588 10.76 -20.16 -0.80
C LEU A 588 10.73 -18.70 -1.28
N LEU A 589 11.63 -18.34 -2.20
CA LEU A 589 11.69 -17.01 -2.78
C LEU A 589 10.44 -16.70 -3.60
N ASP A 590 10.03 -17.62 -4.48
CA ASP A 590 8.83 -17.43 -5.31
C ASP A 590 7.55 -17.34 -4.48
N LEU A 591 7.44 -18.10 -3.38
CA LEU A 591 6.36 -17.95 -2.41
C LEU A 591 6.33 -16.54 -1.79
N LEU A 592 7.50 -16.00 -1.43
CA LEU A 592 7.64 -14.63 -0.92
C LEU A 592 7.24 -13.59 -1.96
N LEU A 593 7.73 -13.70 -3.20
CA LEU A 593 7.40 -12.79 -4.30
C LEU A 593 5.89 -12.80 -4.60
N ALA A 594 5.26 -13.97 -4.58
CA ALA A 594 3.81 -14.09 -4.79
C ALA A 594 2.99 -13.49 -3.63
N ASP A 595 3.41 -13.65 -2.38
CA ASP A 595 2.75 -13.02 -1.24
C ASP A 595 2.95 -11.49 -1.22
N LEU A 596 4.12 -11.00 -1.60
CA LEU A 596 4.38 -9.58 -1.80
C LEU A 596 3.46 -9.00 -2.88
N HIS A 597 3.38 -9.64 -4.05
CA HIS A 597 2.50 -9.24 -5.13
C HIS A 597 1.04 -9.18 -4.67
N HIS A 598 0.58 -10.17 -3.91
CA HIS A 598 -0.78 -10.18 -3.37
C HIS A 598 -1.02 -9.06 -2.34
N ALA A 599 -0.12 -8.87 -1.38
CA ALA A 599 -0.28 -7.88 -0.31
C ALA A 599 -0.20 -6.43 -0.85
N LEU A 600 0.77 -6.16 -1.72
CA LEU A 600 0.93 -4.86 -2.36
C LEU A 600 -0.18 -4.61 -3.38
N GLY A 601 -0.57 -5.62 -4.16
CA GLY A 601 -1.69 -5.54 -5.11
C GLY A 601 -3.03 -5.27 -4.46
N ARG A 602 -3.30 -5.82 -3.26
CA ARG A 602 -4.51 -5.52 -2.50
C ARG A 602 -4.55 -4.09 -1.96
N SER A 603 -3.43 -3.58 -1.46
CA SER A 603 -3.38 -2.27 -0.83
C SER A 603 -3.30 -1.11 -1.84
N SER A 604 -2.64 -1.33 -2.98
CA SER A 604 -2.46 -0.30 -4.01
C SER A 604 -3.43 -0.41 -5.18
N ARG A 605 -4.09 -1.57 -5.38
CA ARG A 605 -5.03 -1.88 -6.46
C ARG A 605 -4.58 -1.34 -7.83
N PRO A 606 -3.41 -1.77 -8.34
CA PRO A 606 -2.92 -1.30 -9.63
C PRO A 606 -3.88 -1.70 -10.75
N SER A 607 -3.92 -0.88 -11.80
CA SER A 607 -4.60 -1.16 -13.07
C SER A 607 -3.90 -2.31 -13.79
N PHE A 608 -2.57 -2.26 -13.87
CA PHE A 608 -1.74 -3.33 -14.41
C PHE A 608 -0.74 -3.82 -13.37
N ALA A 609 -0.66 -5.14 -13.18
CA ALA A 609 0.29 -5.75 -12.26
C ALA A 609 1.07 -6.87 -12.94
N THR A 610 2.35 -7.03 -12.61
CA THR A 610 3.10 -8.19 -13.07
C THR A 610 3.91 -8.87 -11.97
N LEU A 611 4.03 -10.19 -12.07
CA LEU A 611 4.77 -11.05 -11.16
C LEU A 611 5.58 -12.05 -11.98
N PHE A 612 6.90 -12.06 -11.78
CA PHE A 612 7.81 -13.04 -12.37
C PHE A 612 8.29 -14.04 -11.33
N LEU A 613 8.17 -15.33 -11.67
CA LEU A 613 8.53 -16.48 -10.83
C LEU A 613 9.54 -17.36 -11.56
N ASN A 614 10.69 -17.62 -10.93
CA ASN A 614 11.86 -18.22 -11.58
C ASN A 614 12.23 -19.62 -11.06
N ALA A 615 11.62 -20.10 -9.98
CA ALA A 615 11.95 -21.39 -9.41
C ALA A 615 11.69 -22.54 -10.40
N GLY A 616 10.66 -22.43 -11.24
CA GLY A 616 10.35 -23.36 -12.32
C GLY A 616 11.52 -23.56 -13.28
N ALA A 617 12.04 -22.47 -13.85
CA ALA A 617 13.21 -22.47 -14.73
C ALA A 617 14.45 -23.09 -14.06
N HIS A 618 14.76 -22.70 -12.82
CA HIS A 618 15.86 -23.27 -12.03
C HIS A 618 15.68 -24.79 -11.89
N ILE A 619 14.49 -25.24 -11.49
CA ILE A 619 14.25 -26.65 -11.19
C ILE A 619 14.36 -27.51 -12.45
N GLN A 620 13.86 -27.02 -13.60
CA GLN A 620 13.99 -27.74 -14.86
C GLN A 620 15.46 -27.79 -15.32
N HIS A 621 16.22 -26.70 -15.21
CA HIS A 621 17.64 -26.68 -15.57
C HIS A 621 18.50 -27.68 -14.79
N HIS A 622 18.15 -27.93 -13.52
CA HIS A 622 18.95 -28.76 -12.62
C HIS A 622 18.40 -30.17 -12.38
N TYR A 623 17.10 -30.41 -12.57
CA TYR A 623 16.43 -31.67 -12.12
C TYR A 623 15.43 -32.27 -13.13
N LEU A 624 15.25 -31.69 -14.33
CA LEU A 624 14.24 -32.18 -15.29
C LEU A 624 14.39 -33.67 -15.64
N LEU A 625 15.62 -34.17 -15.80
CA LEU A 625 15.92 -35.58 -16.11
C LEU A 625 15.72 -36.52 -14.91
N SER A 626 15.50 -35.98 -13.70
CA SER A 626 15.08 -36.75 -12.53
C SER A 626 13.55 -36.89 -12.44
N SER A 627 12.79 -36.24 -13.32
CA SER A 627 11.33 -36.33 -13.33
C SER A 627 10.84 -37.71 -13.77
N PRO A 628 9.85 -38.31 -13.08
CA PRO A 628 9.26 -39.59 -13.46
C PRO A 628 8.39 -39.53 -14.73
N VAL A 629 8.07 -38.35 -15.26
CA VAL A 629 7.25 -38.21 -16.48
C VAL A 629 8.08 -37.89 -17.72
N VAL A 630 9.32 -37.44 -17.54
CA VAL A 630 10.23 -37.09 -18.62
C VAL A 630 10.87 -38.36 -19.19
N ARG A 631 10.77 -38.55 -20.50
CA ARG A 631 11.47 -39.60 -21.24
C ARG A 631 12.58 -38.95 -22.07
N ALA A 632 13.82 -39.18 -21.68
CA ALA A 632 15.01 -38.69 -22.38
C ALA A 632 16.06 -39.81 -22.46
N SER A 633 16.95 -39.72 -23.45
CA SER A 633 18.12 -40.59 -23.61
C SER A 633 19.10 -40.44 -22.45
N ALA A 634 19.35 -39.20 -22.03
CA ALA A 634 20.17 -38.88 -20.87
C ALA A 634 19.37 -39.02 -19.56
N LYS A 635 20.04 -39.46 -18.49
CA LYS A 635 19.48 -39.53 -17.14
C LYS A 635 20.49 -39.01 -16.12
N ASN A 636 19.99 -38.45 -15.03
CA ASN A 636 20.85 -38.10 -13.91
C ASN A 636 21.41 -39.37 -13.22
N PRO A 637 22.62 -39.31 -12.65
CA PRO A 637 23.21 -40.39 -11.87
C PRO A 637 22.30 -40.86 -10.72
N SER A 638 22.45 -42.14 -10.34
CA SER A 638 21.75 -42.69 -9.18
C SER A 638 22.10 -41.90 -7.90
N GLY A 639 21.07 -41.52 -7.15
CA GLY A 639 21.24 -40.72 -5.92
C GLY A 639 21.36 -39.20 -6.13
N TYR A 640 21.37 -38.69 -7.37
CA TYR A 640 21.38 -37.24 -7.65
C TYR A 640 20.17 -36.51 -7.01
N VAL A 641 19.02 -37.18 -7.01
CA VAL A 641 17.85 -36.85 -6.18
C VAL A 641 17.55 -38.07 -5.31
N ARG A 642 17.18 -37.84 -4.04
CA ARG A 642 16.85 -38.93 -3.11
C ARG A 642 15.64 -39.72 -3.61
N ALA A 643 15.63 -41.03 -3.37
CA ALA A 643 14.53 -41.90 -3.77
C ALA A 643 13.18 -41.40 -3.20
N GLY A 644 12.16 -41.34 -4.06
CA GLY A 644 10.82 -40.86 -3.71
C GLY A 644 10.65 -39.33 -3.72
N GLU A 645 11.71 -38.56 -3.95
CA GLU A 645 11.62 -37.11 -4.11
C GLU A 645 11.46 -36.73 -5.59
N ASP A 646 10.62 -35.72 -5.84
CA ASP A 646 10.37 -35.18 -7.17
C ASP A 646 10.35 -33.63 -7.08
N PRO A 647 11.47 -32.97 -7.44
CA PRO A 647 11.58 -31.51 -7.42
C PRO A 647 10.55 -30.82 -8.32
N MET A 648 10.21 -31.43 -9.47
CA MET A 648 9.19 -30.90 -10.39
C MET A 648 7.80 -30.97 -9.73
N ALA A 649 7.45 -32.09 -9.08
CA ALA A 649 6.19 -32.19 -8.35
C ALA A 649 6.10 -31.21 -7.16
N ASP A 650 7.19 -30.98 -6.43
CA ASP A 650 7.24 -29.98 -5.36
C ASP A 650 6.97 -28.56 -5.91
N MET A 651 7.57 -28.21 -7.05
CA MET A 651 7.33 -26.95 -7.75
C MET A 651 5.87 -26.79 -8.20
N LEU A 652 5.32 -27.79 -8.90
CA LEU A 652 3.96 -27.74 -9.42
C LEU A 652 2.91 -27.63 -8.30
N ARG A 653 3.10 -28.33 -7.16
CA ARG A 653 2.20 -28.18 -5.99
C ARG A 653 2.24 -26.78 -5.39
N LEU A 654 3.39 -26.12 -5.39
CA LEU A 654 3.47 -24.73 -4.93
C LEU A 654 2.78 -23.81 -5.92
N TYR A 655 3.13 -23.89 -7.20
CA TYR A 655 2.58 -23.01 -8.23
C TYR A 655 1.07 -23.17 -8.40
N ASP A 656 0.52 -24.38 -8.31
CA ASP A 656 -0.93 -24.60 -8.35
C ASP A 656 -1.66 -23.84 -7.23
N ARG A 657 -1.11 -23.87 -6.01
CA ARG A 657 -1.63 -23.10 -4.87
C ARG A 657 -1.49 -21.59 -5.08
N LEU A 658 -0.35 -21.14 -5.60
CA LEU A 658 -0.11 -19.72 -5.88
C LEU A 658 -1.10 -19.20 -6.93
N LEU A 659 -1.28 -19.92 -8.04
CA LEU A 659 -2.23 -19.63 -9.12
C LEU A 659 -3.66 -19.50 -8.58
N GLY A 660 -4.08 -20.37 -7.66
CA GLY A 660 -5.40 -20.23 -7.04
C GLY A 660 -5.60 -18.89 -6.35
N SER A 661 -4.53 -18.30 -5.83
CA SER A 661 -4.58 -17.02 -5.13
C SER A 661 -4.33 -15.79 -6.01
N LEU A 662 -3.65 -15.99 -7.13
CA LEU A 662 -3.34 -14.95 -8.12
C LEU A 662 -4.50 -14.75 -9.10
N LEU A 663 -5.15 -15.85 -9.53
CA LEU A 663 -6.17 -15.82 -10.58
C LEU A 663 -7.60 -15.60 -10.06
N ASP A 664 -7.88 -15.89 -8.79
CA ASP A 664 -9.24 -15.77 -8.21
C ASP A 664 -9.51 -14.36 -7.63
N GLN A 665 -8.92 -13.31 -8.21
CA GLN A 665 -9.15 -11.94 -7.75
C GLN A 665 -10.38 -11.31 -8.43
N PRO A 666 -11.42 -10.90 -7.67
CA PRO A 666 -12.62 -10.33 -8.27
C PRO A 666 -12.33 -9.04 -9.04
N GLY A 667 -12.85 -8.95 -10.27
CA GLY A 667 -12.68 -7.77 -11.14
C GLY A 667 -11.24 -7.56 -11.64
N GLN A 668 -10.43 -8.63 -11.67
CA GLN A 668 -9.11 -8.63 -12.27
C GLN A 668 -9.03 -9.73 -13.33
N ASP A 669 -8.76 -9.30 -14.56
CA ASP A 669 -8.35 -10.16 -15.66
C ASP A 669 -6.88 -10.56 -15.52
N TRP A 670 -6.48 -11.62 -16.21
CA TRP A 670 -5.14 -12.17 -16.08
C TRP A 670 -4.62 -12.78 -17.38
N ILE A 671 -3.29 -12.78 -17.50
CA ILE A 671 -2.49 -13.51 -18.48
C ILE A 671 -1.49 -14.33 -17.68
N VAL A 672 -1.42 -15.64 -17.92
CA VAL A 672 -0.33 -16.49 -17.42
C VAL A 672 0.51 -16.91 -18.60
N ALA A 673 1.78 -16.52 -18.64
CA ALA A 673 2.61 -16.75 -19.81
C ALA A 673 4.01 -17.25 -19.46
N THR A 674 4.63 -17.93 -20.42
CA THR A 674 6.06 -18.27 -20.46
C THR A 674 6.72 -17.51 -21.60
N GLY A 675 7.93 -16.99 -21.38
CA GLY A 675 8.69 -16.28 -22.43
C GLY A 675 9.21 -17.23 -23.51
N LEU A 676 9.57 -18.43 -23.06
CA LEU A 676 10.03 -19.60 -23.80
C LEU A 676 9.77 -20.82 -22.88
N SER A 677 10.10 -22.04 -23.30
CA SER A 677 9.99 -23.24 -22.44
C SER A 677 11.30 -24.02 -22.41
N GLN A 678 11.37 -25.08 -21.60
CA GLN A 678 12.52 -25.98 -21.57
C GLN A 678 12.13 -27.38 -22.01
N ARG A 679 13.01 -28.01 -22.78
CA ARG A 679 12.96 -29.43 -23.08
C ARG A 679 14.09 -30.21 -22.42
N PRO A 680 13.92 -31.53 -22.20
CA PRO A 680 14.98 -32.38 -21.68
C PRO A 680 16.24 -32.35 -22.55
N CYS A 681 17.41 -32.37 -21.93
CA CYS A 681 18.67 -32.54 -22.66
C CYS A 681 18.82 -33.98 -23.17
N GLU A 682 19.30 -34.13 -24.40
CA GLU A 682 19.50 -35.44 -25.05
C GLU A 682 20.85 -36.07 -24.67
N SER A 683 21.83 -35.25 -24.31
CA SER A 683 23.15 -35.66 -23.85
C SER A 683 23.43 -35.10 -22.45
N GLN A 684 24.28 -35.81 -21.70
CA GLN A 684 24.72 -35.37 -20.38
C GLN A 684 25.77 -34.27 -20.54
N ALA A 685 25.47 -33.06 -20.05
CA ALA A 685 26.42 -31.95 -20.02
C ALA A 685 26.66 -31.48 -18.59
N PHE A 686 27.93 -31.25 -18.26
CA PHE A 686 28.35 -30.84 -16.93
C PHE A 686 28.62 -29.34 -16.89
N TYR A 687 28.06 -28.64 -15.91
CA TYR A 687 28.30 -27.22 -15.70
C TYR A 687 29.27 -27.05 -14.55
N TRP A 688 30.49 -26.64 -14.88
CA TRP A 688 31.55 -26.37 -13.94
C TRP A 688 31.70 -24.87 -13.71
N ARG A 689 32.20 -24.50 -12.53
CA ARG A 689 32.60 -23.13 -12.20
C ARG A 689 33.93 -23.14 -11.48
N LEU A 690 34.75 -22.11 -11.69
CA LEU A 690 35.94 -21.89 -10.86
C LEU A 690 35.54 -21.68 -9.39
N ARG A 691 36.28 -22.33 -8.48
CA ARG A 691 36.14 -22.10 -7.04
C ARG A 691 36.64 -20.72 -6.66
N GLU A 692 37.89 -20.42 -7.01
CA GLU A 692 38.60 -19.19 -6.68
C GLU A 692 39.03 -18.47 -7.96
N HIS A 693 38.15 -17.63 -8.51
CA HIS A 693 38.35 -17.01 -9.84
C HIS A 693 39.63 -16.16 -9.87
N GLU A 694 39.85 -15.34 -8.84
CA GLU A 694 41.02 -14.45 -8.77
C GLU A 694 42.33 -15.22 -8.64
N SER A 695 42.36 -16.28 -7.83
CA SER A 695 43.55 -17.13 -7.68
C SER A 695 43.90 -17.83 -8.99
N PHE A 696 42.88 -18.43 -9.63
CA PHE A 696 43.03 -19.10 -10.92
C PHE A 696 43.56 -18.14 -12.00
N LEU A 697 42.97 -16.95 -12.11
CA LEU A 697 43.36 -15.96 -13.12
C LEU A 697 44.78 -15.40 -12.87
N ARG A 698 45.18 -15.18 -11.61
CA ARG A 698 46.56 -14.75 -11.30
C ARG A 698 47.59 -15.80 -11.72
N ARG A 699 47.30 -17.08 -11.45
CA ARG A 699 48.14 -18.23 -11.86
C ARG A 699 48.10 -18.51 -13.36
N ALA A 700 47.09 -18.01 -14.05
CA ALA A 700 47.04 -17.97 -15.50
C ALA A 700 47.88 -16.83 -16.10
N GLY A 701 48.49 -15.96 -15.27
CA GLY A 701 49.23 -14.79 -15.73
C GLY A 701 48.33 -13.64 -16.19
N ILE A 702 47.05 -13.62 -15.80
CA ILE A 702 46.08 -12.61 -16.23
C ILE A 702 46.02 -11.49 -15.17
N GLY A 703 46.37 -10.27 -15.60
CA GLY A 703 46.20 -9.07 -14.79
C GLY A 703 44.75 -8.56 -14.81
N PHE A 704 44.23 -8.16 -13.65
CA PHE A 704 42.88 -7.59 -13.52
C PHE A 704 42.80 -6.62 -12.35
N VAL A 705 41.86 -5.67 -12.43
CA VAL A 705 41.48 -4.78 -11.33
C VAL A 705 40.49 -5.48 -10.40
N ARG A 706 39.51 -6.18 -10.99
CA ARG A 706 38.47 -6.86 -10.22
C ARG A 706 37.85 -7.99 -11.03
N VAL A 707 37.49 -9.09 -10.36
CA VAL A 707 36.69 -10.15 -10.98
C VAL A 707 35.31 -10.15 -10.36
N ARG A 708 34.28 -10.16 -11.21
CA ARG A 708 32.88 -10.24 -10.81
C ARG A 708 32.31 -11.58 -11.28
N PRO A 709 32.30 -12.61 -10.42
CA PRO A 709 31.59 -13.84 -10.73
C PRO A 709 30.13 -13.54 -11.04
N ARG A 710 29.60 -14.15 -12.11
CA ARG A 710 28.19 -14.05 -12.54
C ARG A 710 27.47 -15.37 -12.25
N MET A 711 26.31 -15.59 -12.87
CA MET A 711 25.50 -16.78 -12.62
C MET A 711 26.21 -18.04 -13.12
N SER A 712 26.20 -19.10 -12.30
CA SER A 712 26.72 -20.43 -12.65
C SER A 712 28.20 -20.44 -13.05
N ARG A 713 28.50 -20.51 -14.35
CA ARG A 713 29.82 -20.71 -14.97
C ARG A 713 30.47 -19.44 -15.52
N ASP A 714 29.76 -18.32 -15.44
CA ASP A 714 30.14 -17.05 -16.09
C ASP A 714 30.84 -16.11 -15.10
N PHE A 715 31.73 -15.26 -15.60
CA PHE A 715 32.36 -14.18 -14.82
C PHE A 715 32.84 -13.04 -15.71
N LEU A 716 32.93 -11.84 -15.14
CA LEU A 716 33.45 -10.64 -15.78
C LEU A 716 34.79 -10.25 -15.15
N ILE A 717 35.80 -10.02 -15.98
CA ILE A 717 37.11 -9.53 -15.59
C ILE A 717 37.16 -8.03 -15.93
N GLU A 718 37.29 -7.17 -14.92
CA GLU A 718 37.53 -5.74 -15.11
C GLU A 718 39.05 -5.51 -15.15
N CYS A 719 39.55 -4.95 -16.25
CA CYS A 719 40.96 -4.70 -16.50
C CYS A 719 41.27 -3.20 -16.34
N ALA A 720 42.55 -2.86 -16.17
CA ALA A 720 42.98 -1.47 -16.02
C ALA A 720 42.88 -0.68 -17.34
N ASN A 721 43.02 -1.37 -18.48
CA ASN A 721 42.96 -0.81 -19.83
C ASN A 721 42.62 -1.90 -20.86
N GLU A 722 42.40 -1.49 -22.10
CA GLU A 722 42.02 -2.39 -23.21
C GLU A 722 43.15 -3.36 -23.60
N THR A 723 44.41 -2.95 -23.46
CA THR A 723 45.57 -3.82 -23.74
C THR A 723 45.56 -5.04 -22.83
N GLN A 724 45.38 -4.83 -21.52
CA GLN A 724 45.30 -5.91 -20.54
C GLN A 724 44.07 -6.81 -20.77
N ALA A 725 42.93 -6.23 -21.16
CA ALA A 725 41.75 -7.02 -21.53
C ALA A 725 42.03 -7.93 -22.74
N ARG A 726 42.76 -7.44 -23.74
CA ARG A 726 43.13 -8.22 -24.93
C ARG A 726 44.12 -9.34 -24.61
N GLU A 727 45.06 -9.11 -23.71
CA GLU A 727 45.95 -10.16 -23.18
C GLU A 727 45.14 -11.25 -22.46
N ALA A 728 44.20 -10.87 -21.60
CA ALA A 728 43.33 -11.80 -20.89
C ALA A 728 42.49 -12.65 -21.86
N GLU A 729 41.92 -12.02 -22.89
CA GLU A 729 41.16 -12.67 -23.94
C GLU A 729 41.97 -13.75 -24.66
N ILE A 730 43.20 -13.42 -25.08
CA ILE A 730 44.10 -14.34 -25.78
C ILE A 730 44.42 -15.55 -24.91
N VAL A 731 44.84 -15.33 -23.65
CA VAL A 731 45.22 -16.40 -22.73
C VAL A 731 44.03 -17.34 -22.48
N LEU A 732 42.86 -16.80 -22.14
CA LEU A 732 41.67 -17.60 -21.84
C LEU A 732 41.16 -18.38 -23.06
N SER A 733 41.18 -17.75 -24.25
CA SER A 733 40.76 -18.39 -25.51
C SER A 733 41.65 -19.56 -25.93
N GLN A 734 42.89 -19.59 -25.44
CA GLN A 734 43.88 -20.63 -25.73
C GLN A 734 43.93 -21.74 -24.67
N MET A 735 43.32 -21.56 -23.49
CA MET A 735 43.34 -22.59 -22.45
C MET A 735 42.61 -23.87 -22.88
N ARG A 736 43.28 -25.01 -22.66
CA ARG A 736 42.76 -26.34 -22.96
C ARG A 736 42.86 -27.27 -21.76
N VAL A 737 41.91 -28.20 -21.66
CA VAL A 737 41.89 -29.28 -20.67
C VAL A 737 42.51 -30.54 -21.30
N GLU A 738 43.45 -31.17 -20.59
CA GLU A 738 44.09 -32.44 -20.97
C GLU A 738 43.68 -33.56 -20.00
N PRO A 739 43.53 -34.82 -20.43
CA PRO A 739 43.67 -35.32 -21.80
C PRO A 739 42.43 -34.99 -22.65
N GLY A 740 42.61 -34.48 -23.87
CA GLY A 740 41.51 -34.28 -24.83
C GLY A 740 41.54 -32.94 -25.58
N ARG A 741 42.32 -31.98 -25.11
CA ARG A 741 42.49 -30.64 -25.71
C ARG A 741 41.19 -29.88 -25.96
N GLU A 742 40.17 -30.11 -25.14
CA GLU A 742 38.94 -29.32 -25.18
C GLU A 742 39.17 -27.93 -24.60
N ARG A 743 38.40 -26.94 -25.04
CA ARG A 743 38.48 -25.59 -24.45
C ARG A 743 37.93 -25.59 -23.03
N LEU A 744 38.68 -25.02 -22.09
CA LEU A 744 38.15 -24.76 -20.75
C LEU A 744 37.10 -23.64 -20.79
N PHE A 745 37.42 -22.55 -21.51
CA PHE A 745 36.53 -21.42 -21.76
C PHE A 745 36.19 -21.37 -23.25
N GLY A 746 34.90 -21.54 -23.55
CA GLY A 746 34.41 -21.59 -24.93
C GLY A 746 33.95 -20.24 -25.44
N GLU A 747 33.58 -19.33 -24.54
CA GLU A 747 33.18 -17.96 -24.84
C GLU A 747 34.06 -17.03 -24.02
N VAL A 748 34.79 -16.17 -24.72
CA VAL A 748 35.66 -15.14 -24.16
C VAL A 748 35.41 -13.91 -25.02
N ASP A 749 34.77 -12.90 -24.43
CA ASP A 749 34.26 -11.72 -25.14
C ASP A 749 34.86 -10.45 -24.54
N ASN A 750 35.65 -9.73 -25.34
CA ASN A 750 36.35 -8.52 -24.94
C ASN A 750 35.52 -7.26 -25.23
N ARG A 751 35.33 -6.42 -24.20
CA ARG A 751 34.42 -5.26 -24.19
C ARG A 751 35.18 -3.97 -23.87
N GLY A 752 36.33 -3.78 -24.49
CA GLY A 752 37.24 -2.67 -24.18
C GLY A 752 38.00 -2.94 -22.88
N ALA A 753 37.67 -2.26 -21.79
CA ALA A 753 38.38 -2.43 -20.50
C ALA A 753 37.89 -3.63 -19.66
N SER A 754 37.09 -4.55 -20.22
CA SER A 754 36.61 -5.73 -19.49
C SER A 754 36.44 -6.95 -20.40
N VAL A 755 36.55 -8.16 -19.84
CA VAL A 755 36.40 -9.43 -20.57
C VAL A 755 35.35 -10.30 -19.89
N PHE A 756 34.33 -10.73 -20.64
CA PHE A 756 33.33 -11.68 -20.19
C PHE A 756 33.75 -13.10 -20.57
N VAL A 757 33.58 -14.04 -19.63
CA VAL A 757 34.12 -15.39 -19.77
C VAL A 757 33.09 -16.42 -19.32
N THR A 758 32.90 -17.45 -20.14
CA THR A 758 32.02 -18.60 -19.86
C THR A 758 32.87 -19.87 -19.80
N LEU A 759 32.83 -20.60 -18.68
CA LEU A 759 33.44 -21.94 -18.59
C LEU A 759 32.52 -22.96 -19.28
N THR A 760 32.98 -23.59 -20.37
CA THR A 760 32.14 -24.42 -21.25
C THR A 760 32.55 -25.88 -21.36
N HIS A 761 33.60 -26.32 -20.65
CA HIS A 761 34.00 -27.74 -20.66
C HIS A 761 32.82 -28.64 -20.29
N ALA A 762 32.41 -29.50 -21.21
CA ALA A 762 31.12 -30.18 -21.16
C ALA A 762 31.18 -31.56 -20.49
N GLY A 763 32.38 -32.14 -20.34
CA GLY A 763 32.62 -33.48 -19.78
C GLY A 763 32.75 -33.52 -18.25
N PRO A 764 32.77 -34.72 -17.66
CA PRO A 764 33.10 -34.90 -16.25
C PRO A 764 34.58 -34.56 -16.00
N VAL A 765 34.85 -33.73 -14.99
CA VAL A 765 36.22 -33.48 -14.52
C VAL A 765 36.55 -34.47 -13.41
N ASP A 766 37.64 -35.20 -13.57
CA ASP A 766 38.19 -36.14 -12.59
C ASP A 766 39.68 -35.87 -12.32
N ALA A 767 40.34 -36.75 -11.55
CA ALA A 767 41.75 -36.60 -11.17
C ALA A 767 42.74 -36.67 -12.35
N SER A 768 42.31 -37.13 -13.53
CA SER A 768 43.15 -37.19 -14.74
C SER A 768 43.16 -35.88 -15.52
N HIS A 769 42.26 -34.94 -15.23
CA HIS A 769 42.10 -33.70 -15.98
C HIS A 769 43.03 -32.58 -15.48
N HIS A 770 43.73 -31.93 -16.39
CA HIS A 770 44.72 -30.89 -16.11
C HIS A 770 44.55 -29.67 -17.03
N VAL A 771 44.95 -28.49 -16.55
CA VAL A 771 45.07 -27.25 -17.32
C VAL A 771 46.45 -26.63 -17.08
N ALA A 772 47.01 -25.94 -18.08
CA ALA A 772 48.28 -25.24 -17.92
C ALA A 772 48.08 -23.93 -17.11
N LEU A 773 48.72 -23.85 -15.94
CA LEU A 773 48.81 -22.65 -15.11
C LEU A 773 50.28 -22.47 -14.68
N ASP A 774 50.77 -21.22 -14.62
CA ASP A 774 52.17 -20.89 -14.31
C ASP A 774 53.20 -21.68 -15.16
N GLY A 775 52.83 -22.01 -16.41
CA GLY A 775 53.66 -22.81 -17.31
C GLY A 775 53.78 -24.30 -16.93
N ARG A 776 52.96 -24.81 -16.00
CA ARG A 776 52.98 -26.20 -15.53
C ARG A 776 51.60 -26.87 -15.65
N PRO A 777 51.52 -28.19 -15.88
CA PRO A 777 50.27 -28.94 -15.77
C PRO A 777 49.73 -28.88 -14.33
N THR A 778 48.54 -28.33 -14.15
CA THR A 778 47.84 -28.25 -12.85
C THR A 778 46.57 -29.10 -12.89
N PRO A 779 46.28 -29.94 -11.89
CA PRO A 779 45.01 -30.66 -11.80
C PRO A 779 43.81 -29.70 -11.82
N LEU A 780 42.83 -29.98 -12.68
CA LEU A 780 41.65 -29.10 -12.85
C LEU A 780 40.61 -29.31 -11.75
N LEU A 781 40.45 -30.54 -11.25
CA LEU A 781 39.40 -30.90 -10.28
C LEU A 781 39.39 -30.02 -9.01
N PRO A 782 40.54 -29.66 -8.39
CA PRO A 782 40.57 -28.76 -7.24
C PRO A 782 40.23 -27.30 -7.57
N GLU A 783 40.34 -26.89 -8.83
CA GLU A 783 40.08 -25.51 -9.28
C GLU A 783 38.60 -25.29 -9.61
N VAL A 784 37.85 -26.35 -9.90
CA VAL A 784 36.45 -26.28 -10.30
C VAL A 784 35.50 -26.90 -9.27
N ALA A 785 34.25 -26.44 -9.30
CA ALA A 785 33.12 -27.02 -8.60
C ALA A 785 32.03 -27.38 -9.61
N LEU A 786 31.46 -28.58 -9.49
CA LEU A 786 30.28 -28.97 -10.25
C LEU A 786 29.10 -28.14 -9.76
N VAL A 787 28.58 -27.27 -10.62
CA VAL A 787 27.40 -26.45 -10.34
C VAL A 787 26.14 -27.27 -10.55
N ALA A 788 26.08 -27.99 -11.67
CA ALA A 788 24.91 -28.74 -12.09
C ALA A 788 25.23 -29.76 -13.17
N LEU A 789 24.35 -30.75 -13.31
CA LEU A 789 24.14 -31.43 -14.58
C LEU A 789 23.09 -30.64 -15.37
N LYS A 790 23.36 -30.34 -16.63
CA LYS A 790 22.38 -29.68 -17.49
C LYS A 790 21.24 -30.65 -17.79
N ASN A 791 20.06 -30.35 -17.25
CA ASN A 791 18.88 -31.20 -17.36
C ASN A 791 17.90 -30.68 -18.40
N GLY A 792 17.68 -29.36 -18.42
CA GLY A 792 16.84 -28.66 -19.38
C GLY A 792 17.67 -27.82 -20.35
N ARG A 793 17.17 -27.66 -21.57
CA ARG A 793 17.67 -26.69 -22.56
C ARG A 793 16.51 -25.84 -23.06
N HIS A 794 16.79 -24.57 -23.38
CA HIS A 794 15.79 -23.67 -23.93
C HIS A 794 15.20 -24.19 -25.24
N GLU A 795 13.90 -23.98 -25.40
CA GLU A 795 13.11 -24.24 -26.59
C GLU A 795 12.29 -23.01 -26.92
N SER A 796 12.20 -22.68 -28.21
CA SER A 796 11.50 -21.49 -28.71
C SER A 796 10.01 -21.49 -28.38
N GLU A 797 9.39 -22.65 -28.24
CA GLU A 797 7.97 -22.74 -27.92
C GLU A 797 7.68 -22.21 -26.50
N GLY A 798 6.72 -21.29 -26.40
CA GLY A 798 6.18 -20.77 -25.15
C GLY A 798 4.66 -20.96 -25.10
N HIS A 799 4.08 -20.59 -23.96
CA HIS A 799 2.65 -20.75 -23.71
C HIS A 799 2.05 -19.50 -23.09
N ALA A 800 0.83 -19.14 -23.49
CA ALA A 800 0.06 -18.08 -22.85
C ALA A 800 -1.40 -18.49 -22.64
N CYS A 801 -1.88 -18.34 -21.40
CA CYS A 801 -3.27 -18.59 -21.00
C CYS A 801 -3.93 -17.29 -20.57
N PHE A 802 -5.23 -17.16 -20.85
CA PHE A 802 -5.97 -15.90 -20.68
C PHE A 802 -7.24 -16.08 -19.85
N SER A 803 -7.59 -15.05 -19.07
CA SER A 803 -8.94 -14.95 -18.53
C SER A 803 -9.97 -14.74 -19.65
N PRO A 804 -11.26 -15.07 -19.42
CA PRO A 804 -12.29 -14.90 -20.45
C PRO A 804 -12.41 -13.47 -21.01
N GLY A 805 -12.11 -12.44 -20.20
CA GLY A 805 -12.15 -11.04 -20.63
C GLY A 805 -10.99 -10.63 -21.56
N VAL A 806 -9.88 -11.37 -21.53
CA VAL A 806 -8.67 -11.07 -22.33
C VAL A 806 -8.55 -12.01 -23.53
N TRP A 807 -9.14 -13.20 -23.46
CA TRP A 807 -9.09 -14.19 -24.55
C TRP A 807 -9.41 -13.65 -25.95
N PRO A 808 -10.41 -12.76 -26.16
CA PRO A 808 -10.67 -12.17 -27.48
C PRO A 808 -9.52 -11.31 -28.02
N LEU A 809 -8.58 -10.90 -27.16
CA LEU A 809 -7.41 -10.09 -27.48
C LEU A 809 -6.12 -10.92 -27.53
N ALA A 810 -6.23 -12.25 -27.37
CA ALA A 810 -5.09 -13.15 -27.39
C ALA A 810 -4.39 -13.11 -28.76
N PRO A 811 -3.06 -13.26 -28.80
CA PRO A 811 -2.35 -13.37 -30.05
C PRO A 811 -2.73 -14.67 -30.77
N PRO A 812 -2.56 -14.74 -32.10
CA PRO A 812 -2.75 -15.98 -32.85
C PRO A 812 -1.82 -17.10 -32.37
N ASP A 813 -2.23 -18.36 -32.59
CA ASP A 813 -1.41 -19.51 -32.26
C ASP A 813 -0.08 -19.54 -33.04
N GLY A 814 1.01 -19.75 -32.31
CA GLY A 814 2.37 -19.72 -32.84
C GLY A 814 2.92 -18.31 -33.05
N ALA A 815 2.21 -17.25 -32.64
CA ALA A 815 2.70 -15.88 -32.75
C ALA A 815 3.94 -15.62 -31.88
N HIS A 816 4.75 -14.65 -32.29
CA HIS A 816 5.93 -14.26 -31.51
C HIS A 816 5.52 -13.75 -30.12
N VAL A 817 6.28 -14.11 -29.08
CA VAL A 817 5.95 -13.80 -27.68
C VAL A 817 5.76 -12.30 -27.42
N ARG A 818 6.45 -11.44 -28.18
CA ARG A 818 6.26 -9.97 -28.15
C ARG A 818 4.81 -9.52 -28.33
N GLN A 819 3.98 -10.31 -29.02
CA GLN A 819 2.57 -9.96 -29.28
C GLN A 819 1.74 -9.87 -27.99
N LEU A 820 2.19 -10.45 -26.87
CA LEU A 820 1.60 -10.22 -25.56
C LEU A 820 1.63 -8.73 -25.15
N HIS A 821 2.61 -7.96 -25.65
CA HIS A 821 2.63 -6.50 -25.52
C HIS A 821 1.35 -5.87 -26.06
N GLN A 822 0.97 -6.25 -27.29
CA GLN A 822 -0.22 -5.72 -27.94
C GLN A 822 -1.49 -6.18 -27.24
N THR A 823 -1.56 -7.43 -26.76
CA THR A 823 -2.69 -7.90 -25.95
C THR A 823 -2.89 -7.04 -24.69
N ILE A 824 -1.80 -6.69 -23.99
CA ILE A 824 -1.87 -5.81 -22.81
C ILE A 824 -2.36 -4.41 -23.20
N ARG A 825 -1.85 -3.82 -24.28
CA ARG A 825 -2.29 -2.51 -24.78
C ARG A 825 -3.78 -2.50 -25.13
N SER A 826 -4.21 -3.48 -25.91
CA SER A 826 -5.60 -3.60 -26.35
C SER A 826 -6.58 -3.76 -25.19
N HIS A 827 -6.17 -4.44 -24.10
CA HIS A 827 -7.00 -4.58 -22.90
C HIS A 827 -7.34 -3.25 -22.23
N PHE A 828 -6.45 -2.26 -22.36
CA PHE A 828 -6.66 -0.90 -21.85
C PHE A 828 -7.14 0.08 -22.93
N GLY A 829 -7.53 -0.41 -24.11
CA GLY A 829 -8.02 0.43 -25.21
C GLY A 829 -6.94 1.28 -25.88
N LEU A 830 -5.66 0.92 -25.71
CA LEU A 830 -4.55 1.66 -26.31
C LEU A 830 -4.34 1.25 -27.77
N ALA A 831 -4.07 2.23 -28.63
CA ALA A 831 -3.77 1.99 -30.04
C ALA A 831 -2.52 1.09 -30.22
N PRO A 832 -2.39 0.39 -31.36
CA PRO A 832 -1.18 -0.35 -31.69
C PRO A 832 0.07 0.53 -31.63
N GLN A 833 1.20 -0.04 -31.24
CA GLN A 833 2.48 0.67 -31.24
C GLN A 833 2.84 1.08 -32.69
N SER A 834 3.21 2.36 -32.90
CA SER A 834 3.46 2.88 -34.25
C SER A 834 4.73 2.27 -34.86
N ALA A 835 4.70 2.03 -36.18
CA ALA A 835 5.85 1.53 -36.92
C ALA A 835 7.04 2.50 -36.91
N ASP A 836 6.82 3.79 -36.64
CA ASP A 836 7.88 4.80 -36.58
C ASP A 836 8.78 4.66 -35.35
N LEU A 837 8.27 4.07 -34.26
CA LEU A 837 9.07 3.77 -33.07
C LEU A 837 10.11 2.67 -33.35
N HIS A 838 9.78 1.71 -34.22
CA HIS A 838 10.75 0.73 -34.71
C HIS A 838 11.91 1.41 -35.44
N ARG A 839 11.67 2.48 -36.22
CA ARG A 839 12.74 3.22 -36.95
C ARG A 839 13.59 4.09 -36.03
N ALA A 840 12.99 4.71 -35.02
CA ALA A 840 13.69 5.58 -34.07
C ALA A 840 14.62 4.82 -33.12
N VAL A 841 14.28 3.58 -32.74
CA VAL A 841 15.17 2.74 -31.92
C VAL A 841 16.32 2.17 -32.75
N THR A 842 16.05 1.75 -34.00
CA THR A 842 17.09 1.19 -34.89
C THR A 842 18.12 2.20 -35.40
N SER A 843 17.96 3.49 -35.11
CA SER A 843 18.89 4.56 -35.48
C SER A 843 19.75 5.07 -34.30
N ASP A 844 19.70 4.42 -33.13
CA ASP A 844 20.66 4.67 -32.05
C ASP A 844 22.05 4.15 -32.48
N PRO A 845 23.10 4.99 -32.54
CA PRO A 845 24.44 4.59 -32.99
C PRO A 845 25.06 3.45 -32.16
N ARG A 846 24.55 3.19 -30.93
CA ARG A 846 24.95 2.04 -30.10
C ARG A 846 24.43 0.69 -30.61
N ILE A 847 23.40 0.68 -31.46
CA ILE A 847 22.88 -0.53 -32.11
C ILE A 847 23.68 -0.83 -33.39
N GLU A 848 24.18 0.18 -34.11
CA GLU A 848 25.08 -0.03 -35.27
C GLU A 848 26.43 -0.61 -34.83
N GLU A 849 27.01 -0.16 -33.71
CA GLU A 849 28.23 -0.77 -33.14
C GLU A 849 28.02 -2.23 -32.70
N ALA A 850 26.81 -2.59 -32.24
CA ALA A 850 26.46 -3.95 -31.83
C ALA A 850 26.05 -4.89 -33.00
N GLN A 851 25.92 -4.37 -34.22
CA GLN A 851 25.72 -5.17 -35.44
C GLN A 851 27.04 -5.51 -36.14
N HIS A 852 28.13 -4.84 -35.77
CA HIS A 852 29.47 -5.04 -36.33
C HIS A 852 30.51 -5.64 -35.34
N ALA A 853 30.11 -5.93 -34.11
CA ALA A 853 30.87 -6.66 -33.09
C ALA A 853 30.14 -7.95 -32.72
#